data_AF-A0A8J2RZH6-F1
#
_entry.id   AF-A0A8J2RZH6-F1
#
_cell.length_a   1.000
_cell.length_b   1.000
_cell.length_c   1.000
_cell.angle_alpha   90.00
_cell.angle_beta   90.00
_cell.angle_gamma   90.00
#
_symmetry.space_group_name_H-M   'P 1'
#
loop_
_entity.id
_entity.type
_entity.pdbx_description
1 polymer ?
#
loop_
_entity_poly.entity_id
_entity_poly.type
_entity_poly.pdbx_seq_one_letter_code
_entity_poly.pdbx_strand_id
1 'polypeptide(L)'
;MSLKTIVILISFTLVAGRILKHDDLIIAVGDQLEFLTNGSESRTLTLDSYNASKLSALSYDATTRKLFFSDRRHRYGHIFSVKLGDESQRHPVEDIVEKNSNETVESLTYDPVDKMLLWTDGFNRSIRRVQIDHDDVHVEEDTAVEIVHFLKSDDKPRGLVADPCMRKMYWTNRYMSHPTIERSHLDGSQREILIKADLLLPNALDLDVREQMIYWADNHRNGYFRLERSFVNGTGRQEIYRGIGQFIISLTVGSDYVYWSDYDHKNVWSLPKDGSSKNPIILRKFTRPAMGLVVFRHQPLNCNLFPSIEADNSTRKSDLSIHDQTNVAPSLPEYEDADLCLGFCYNNGECVHVNSDLRCSCQVGYSGDRCELVVEKSVEWDCSIMVKEQSRSEMISLICLTAICIILLVVVVILSLQLMKLTSGKRLRVFKRRVLKRPNKIESRVLVEDLENCCNSFTLCERSCPQQQQDFSAVTRENSWNDGGRDCIGISIPNHHSCCKLSTTKMKQSFVTLVIVLLAAEQIRSSPTGRLEKFAFEKYLTRARAVLDRVPLIDGHNDFPMTLRDLARNQVGDLDINDLTTSEPWASSSSSHTDINRLRTGKVGAQFWSAYVGCTTQYKDAISKTWEQIDVVHRMVEANPTTFEFVTSAQGIEDAFSQGKIGSLIGVEGGHSIDSSLAVLRMMYDMGVRYMTMTHSCATPWADNSQVDNPGGVAVHDGLTPFGKTVVAEMNRLGMLIDLSHVSRKTMRDALETSTAPVIFSHSSAYALCNTTRNVPDDILQLVAQNGGVVMVNFFPFFVTCSSTATVQDVANHMDHIRNIAGVDHIGIGADYNGITEVPEGLKDVSEYPNLFAELLSRGWAEADLEKVAGLNLLRVFRGAEAVRDQMAADGVIPFDEWIPQTDLPAESLPCSTGQFKSVKLSTE
;
A
#
# COMPACT_ATOMS: atom_id res chain seq x y z
N MET A 1 46.66 16.76 58.67
CA MET A 1 46.25 16.64 57.25
C MET A 1 45.78 18.00 56.78
N SER A 2 46.28 18.48 55.63
CA SER A 2 45.96 19.80 55.08
C SER A 2 44.48 19.89 54.67
N LEU A 3 43.87 21.08 54.75
CA LEU A 3 42.50 21.35 54.29
C LEU A 3 42.29 20.90 52.84
N LYS A 4 43.34 20.92 52.00
CA LYS A 4 43.33 20.38 50.63
C LYS A 4 43.13 18.86 50.58
N THR A 5 43.64 18.12 51.56
CA THR A 5 43.48 16.66 51.66
C THR A 5 42.06 16.29 52.09
N ILE A 6 41.42 17.11 52.94
CA ILE A 6 40.02 16.92 53.35
C ILE A 6 39.06 17.26 52.21
N VAL A 7 39.32 18.33 51.44
CA VAL A 7 38.52 18.64 50.24
C VAL A 7 38.70 17.58 49.17
N ILE A 8 39.91 17.05 48.94
CA ILE A 8 40.11 15.95 47.98
C ILE A 8 39.48 14.64 48.47
N LEU A 9 39.52 14.32 49.77
CA LEU A 9 38.83 13.14 50.30
C LEU A 9 37.31 13.30 50.25
N ILE A 10 36.76 14.48 50.57
CA ILE A 10 35.32 14.77 50.47
C ILE A 10 34.88 14.80 49.00
N SER A 11 35.70 15.31 48.08
CA SER A 11 35.45 15.20 46.64
C SER A 11 35.56 13.77 46.13
N PHE A 12 36.46 12.94 46.66
CA PHE A 12 36.54 11.52 46.29
C PHE A 12 35.41 10.67 46.91
N THR A 13 34.91 10.96 48.12
CA THR A 13 33.73 10.27 48.67
C THR A 13 32.40 10.78 48.13
N LEU A 14 32.30 12.03 47.66
CA LEU A 14 31.12 12.52 46.93
C LEU A 14 31.08 12.03 45.46
N VAL A 15 32.23 11.70 44.87
CA VAL A 15 32.32 11.16 43.50
C VAL A 15 32.27 9.62 43.48
N ALA A 16 32.63 8.93 44.57
CA ALA A 16 32.61 7.46 44.65
C ALA A 16 31.30 6.86 45.24
N GLY A 17 30.21 7.62 45.32
CA GLY A 17 28.98 7.18 45.99
C GLY A 17 27.67 7.72 45.46
N ARG A 18 27.61 8.30 44.25
CA ARG A 18 26.32 8.43 43.56
C ARG A 18 25.97 7.06 43.00
N ILE A 19 25.28 6.25 43.79
CA ILE A 19 24.51 5.11 43.27
C ILE A 19 23.63 5.71 42.18
N LEU A 20 23.87 5.36 40.91
CA LEU A 20 23.01 5.74 39.80
C LEU A 20 21.66 5.08 40.05
N LYS A 21 20.74 5.84 40.67
CA LYS A 21 19.42 5.34 41.01
C LYS A 21 18.57 5.36 39.73
N HIS A 22 18.33 4.19 39.18
CA HIS A 22 17.45 4.05 38.01
C HIS A 22 16.00 3.87 38.49
N ASP A 23 15.04 4.29 37.68
CA ASP A 23 13.63 4.00 37.93
C ASP A 23 13.39 2.48 37.85
N ASP A 24 12.38 2.00 38.58
CA ASP A 24 11.94 0.62 38.50
C ASP A 24 11.22 0.36 37.18
N LEU A 25 11.45 -0.78 36.54
CA LEU A 25 10.90 -1.11 35.22
C LEU A 25 10.10 -2.42 35.26
N ILE A 26 9.02 -2.48 34.48
CA ILE A 26 8.35 -3.72 34.12
C ILE A 26 8.66 -4.04 32.66
N ILE A 27 9.08 -5.26 32.41
CA ILE A 27 9.65 -5.70 31.14
C ILE A 27 8.91 -6.96 30.67
N ALA A 28 8.41 -6.94 29.43
CA ALA A 28 7.86 -8.13 28.78
C ALA A 28 8.97 -8.85 27.99
N VAL A 29 9.32 -10.06 28.40
CA VAL A 29 10.42 -10.85 27.80
C VAL A 29 9.92 -12.23 27.41
N GLY A 30 9.68 -12.43 26.12
CA GLY A 30 9.14 -13.70 25.61
C GLY A 30 7.77 -14.05 26.20
N ASP A 31 7.76 -15.01 27.11
CA ASP A 31 6.60 -15.58 27.80
C ASP A 31 6.53 -15.17 29.28
N GLN A 32 7.29 -14.16 29.71
CA GLN A 32 7.34 -13.73 31.11
C GLN A 32 7.34 -12.21 31.25
N LEU A 33 6.83 -11.74 32.39
CA LEU A 33 6.97 -10.36 32.85
C LEU A 33 8.04 -10.32 33.93
N GLU A 34 9.02 -9.44 33.79
CA GLU A 34 10.08 -9.20 34.77
C GLU A 34 9.95 -7.81 35.37
N PHE A 35 10.13 -7.73 36.69
CA PHE A 35 10.18 -6.51 37.46
C PHE A 35 11.64 -6.23 37.82
N LEU A 36 12.20 -5.14 37.31
CA LEU A 36 13.58 -4.73 37.53
C LEU A 36 13.62 -3.53 38.48
N THR A 37 14.16 -3.72 39.67
CA THR A 37 14.28 -2.69 40.71
C THR A 37 15.67 -2.07 40.68
N ASN A 38 15.73 -0.73 40.68
CA ASN A 38 16.96 0.07 40.72
C ASN A 38 18.05 -0.36 39.69
N GLY A 39 17.63 -0.91 38.56
CA GLY A 39 18.51 -1.33 37.46
C GLY A 39 19.39 -2.56 37.75
N SER A 40 19.24 -3.27 38.87
CA SER A 40 20.11 -4.39 39.24
C SER A 40 19.39 -5.64 39.74
N GLU A 41 18.30 -5.49 40.49
CA GLU A 41 17.55 -6.61 41.06
C GLU A 41 16.36 -6.96 40.16
N SER A 42 16.33 -8.16 39.58
CA SER A 42 15.18 -8.63 38.79
C SER A 42 14.42 -9.72 39.52
N ARG A 43 13.08 -9.64 39.47
CA ARG A 43 12.16 -10.71 39.87
C ARG A 43 11.13 -10.96 38.78
N THR A 44 10.88 -12.22 38.46
CA THR A 44 9.78 -12.60 37.55
C THR A 44 8.44 -12.44 38.26
N LEU A 45 7.49 -11.77 37.61
CA LEU A 45 6.10 -11.70 38.06
C LEU A 45 5.39 -13.01 37.76
N THR A 46 4.88 -13.68 38.79
CA THR A 46 4.15 -14.94 38.64
C THR A 46 2.67 -14.65 38.39
N LEU A 47 2.21 -15.00 37.18
CA LEU A 47 0.82 -14.86 36.76
C LEU A 47 0.02 -16.10 37.18
N ASP A 48 -1.09 -15.89 37.87
CA ASP A 48 -1.91 -16.97 38.41
C ASP A 48 -2.81 -17.57 37.34
N SER A 49 -2.75 -18.89 37.19
CA SER A 49 -3.56 -19.67 36.24
C SER A 49 -3.44 -19.22 34.78
N TYR A 50 -2.45 -18.37 34.48
CA TYR A 50 -2.21 -17.82 33.16
C TYR A 50 -0.74 -18.03 32.79
N ASN A 51 -0.52 -18.68 31.65
CA ASN A 51 0.81 -18.86 31.10
C ASN A 51 0.94 -17.97 29.88
N ALA A 52 1.75 -16.92 29.99
CA ALA A 52 2.01 -16.04 28.86
C ALA A 52 2.78 -16.81 27.78
N SER A 53 2.71 -16.33 26.54
CA SER A 53 3.33 -16.99 25.39
C SER A 53 4.19 -16.06 24.56
N LYS A 54 3.61 -14.96 24.09
CA LYS A 54 4.25 -14.01 23.19
C LYS A 54 3.71 -12.62 23.48
N LEU A 55 4.21 -12.08 24.59
CA LEU A 55 3.91 -10.72 25.02
C LEU A 55 4.42 -9.72 23.99
N SER A 56 3.59 -8.75 23.59
CA SER A 56 3.96 -7.78 22.54
C SER A 56 3.91 -6.31 22.96
N ALA A 57 3.04 -5.93 23.90
CA ALA A 57 2.87 -4.54 24.35
C ALA A 57 2.53 -4.48 25.84
N LEU A 58 2.91 -3.37 26.50
CA LEU A 58 2.68 -3.11 27.92
C LEU A 58 2.16 -1.68 28.14
N SER A 59 1.31 -1.50 29.14
CA SER A 59 0.94 -0.20 29.72
C SER A 59 0.71 -0.35 31.22
N TYR A 60 1.01 0.67 32.02
CA TYR A 60 0.88 0.61 33.48
C TYR A 60 0.16 1.84 34.03
N ASP A 61 -0.87 1.61 34.83
CA ASP A 61 -1.55 2.64 35.60
C ASP A 61 -1.10 2.63 37.07
N ALA A 62 -0.46 3.72 37.49
CA ALA A 62 -0.05 3.90 38.88
C ALA A 62 -1.22 4.20 39.84
N THR A 63 -2.38 4.64 39.33
CA THR A 63 -3.55 5.00 40.13
C THR A 63 -4.20 3.75 40.70
N THR A 64 -4.46 2.76 39.85
CA THR A 64 -5.06 1.47 40.23
C THR A 64 -4.03 0.36 40.45
N ARG A 65 -2.76 0.63 40.13
CA ARG A 65 -1.65 -0.34 40.11
C ARG A 65 -1.92 -1.53 39.19
N LYS A 66 -2.59 -1.26 38.07
CA LYS A 66 -2.89 -2.25 37.03
C LYS A 66 -1.87 -2.19 35.91
N LEU A 67 -1.37 -3.35 35.54
CA LEU A 67 -0.55 -3.55 34.35
C LEU A 67 -1.44 -4.17 33.27
N PHE A 68 -1.48 -3.53 32.11
CA PHE A 68 -2.12 -4.03 30.90
C PHE A 68 -1.07 -4.61 29.96
N PHE A 69 -1.38 -5.73 29.33
CA PHE A 69 -0.47 -6.36 28.39
C PHE A 69 -1.21 -7.11 27.29
N SER A 70 -0.62 -7.19 26.10
CA SER A 70 -1.14 -8.03 25.02
C SER A 70 -0.31 -9.29 24.85
N ASP A 71 -0.98 -10.42 24.62
CA ASP A 71 -0.38 -11.72 24.34
C ASP A 71 -0.99 -12.34 23.07
N ARG A 72 -0.13 -12.78 22.15
CA ARG A 72 -0.53 -13.40 20.87
C ARG A 72 -0.73 -14.92 20.97
N ARG A 73 -1.21 -15.41 22.12
CA ARG A 73 -1.37 -16.85 22.43
C ARG A 73 -2.48 -17.53 21.62
N HIS A 74 -3.57 -16.81 21.37
CA HIS A 74 -4.73 -17.29 20.63
C HIS A 74 -4.61 -16.94 19.14
N ARG A 75 -5.52 -17.43 18.31
CA ARG A 75 -5.56 -17.07 16.87
C ARG A 75 -5.57 -15.55 16.68
N TYR A 76 -6.13 -14.83 17.66
CA TYR A 76 -6.29 -13.40 17.73
C TYR A 76 -5.54 -12.90 19.00
N GLY A 77 -4.84 -11.77 18.96
CA GLY A 77 -3.98 -11.32 20.07
C GLY A 77 -4.74 -10.48 21.10
N HIS A 78 -5.19 -11.08 22.20
CA HIS A 78 -6.03 -10.45 23.25
C HIS A 78 -5.25 -9.43 24.10
N ILE A 79 -5.99 -8.64 24.90
CA ILE A 79 -5.44 -7.70 25.88
C ILE A 79 -5.91 -8.07 27.28
N PHE A 80 -4.94 -8.25 28.19
CA PHE A 80 -5.14 -8.69 29.56
C PHE A 80 -4.75 -7.59 30.55
N SER A 81 -5.24 -7.70 31.79
CA SER A 81 -4.72 -6.93 32.92
C SER A 81 -4.33 -7.80 34.10
N VAL A 82 -3.45 -7.25 34.92
CA VAL A 82 -3.03 -7.83 36.19
C VAL A 82 -2.82 -6.73 37.23
N LYS A 83 -3.43 -6.89 38.40
CA LYS A 83 -3.27 -5.96 39.52
C LYS A 83 -2.02 -6.29 40.33
N LEU A 84 -1.14 -5.31 40.50
CA LEU A 84 0.12 -5.47 41.21
C LEU A 84 -0.04 -5.10 42.69
N GLY A 85 -0.24 -6.11 43.54
CA GLY A 85 -0.25 -5.96 45.00
C GLY A 85 1.15 -5.82 45.61
N ASP A 86 1.24 -5.21 46.78
CA ASP A 86 2.52 -5.01 47.50
C ASP A 86 3.10 -6.30 48.10
N GLU A 87 2.26 -7.30 48.39
CA GLU A 87 2.66 -8.50 49.15
C GLU A 87 2.29 -9.85 48.48
N SER A 88 1.56 -9.85 47.36
CA SER A 88 1.14 -11.10 46.72
C SER A 88 2.26 -11.71 45.86
N GLN A 89 2.62 -12.97 46.09
CA GLN A 89 3.51 -13.72 45.19
C GLN A 89 2.84 -14.15 43.87
N ARG A 90 1.53 -13.93 43.77
CA ARG A 90 0.65 -14.53 42.78
C ARG A 90 -0.36 -13.47 42.33
N HIS A 91 -0.42 -13.24 41.02
CA HIS A 91 -1.21 -12.15 40.45
C HIS A 91 -2.25 -12.69 39.46
N PRO A 92 -3.56 -12.65 39.78
CA PRO A 92 -4.60 -13.12 38.87
C PRO A 92 -4.66 -12.27 37.61
N VAL A 93 -4.83 -12.94 36.46
CA VAL A 93 -4.92 -12.30 35.15
C VAL A 93 -6.38 -12.22 34.71
N GLU A 94 -6.78 -11.04 34.28
CA GLU A 94 -8.10 -10.73 33.72
C GLU A 94 -7.97 -10.57 32.20
N ASP A 95 -8.87 -11.17 31.43
CA ASP A 95 -8.99 -10.92 29.99
C ASP A 95 -9.92 -9.72 29.77
N ILE A 96 -9.36 -8.60 29.32
CA ILE A 96 -10.07 -7.32 29.25
C ILE A 96 -10.68 -7.12 27.87
N VAL A 97 -9.97 -7.51 26.81
CA VAL A 97 -10.46 -7.41 25.44
C VAL A 97 -10.29 -8.77 24.77
N GLU A 98 -11.40 -9.49 24.62
CA GLU A 98 -11.47 -10.68 23.79
C GLU A 98 -11.53 -10.27 22.32
N LYS A 99 -10.50 -10.68 21.58
CA LYS A 99 -10.31 -10.27 20.20
C LYS A 99 -10.66 -11.40 19.26
N ASN A 100 -11.37 -11.07 18.18
CA ASN A 100 -11.78 -12.02 17.14
C ASN A 100 -11.20 -11.65 15.76
N SER A 101 -10.44 -10.56 15.68
CA SER A 101 -9.77 -10.04 14.49
C SER A 101 -8.28 -10.41 14.41
N ASN A 102 -7.71 -10.40 13.20
CA ASN A 102 -6.29 -10.69 12.94
C ASN A 102 -5.33 -9.55 13.35
N GLU A 103 -5.71 -8.72 14.31
CA GLU A 103 -4.98 -7.53 14.70
C GLU A 103 -3.64 -7.80 15.34
N THR A 104 -2.71 -6.87 15.10
CA THR A 104 -1.41 -6.87 15.75
C THR A 104 -1.37 -5.71 16.72
N VAL A 105 -1.57 -5.98 18.02
CA VAL A 105 -1.34 -4.98 19.07
C VAL A 105 0.17 -4.71 19.14
N GLU A 106 0.58 -3.54 18.63
CA GLU A 106 1.98 -3.14 18.53
C GLU A 106 2.43 -2.27 19.72
N SER A 107 1.55 -1.42 20.25
CA SER A 107 1.77 -0.59 21.45
C SER A 107 0.47 -0.41 22.22
N LEU A 108 0.57 -0.24 23.55
CA LEU A 108 -0.55 -0.01 24.46
C LEU A 108 -0.29 1.25 25.28
N THR A 109 -1.32 2.04 25.55
CA THR A 109 -1.27 3.15 26.51
C THR A 109 -2.60 3.26 27.23
N TYR A 110 -2.57 3.71 28.49
CA TYR A 110 -3.76 3.88 29.31
C TYR A 110 -3.85 5.33 29.78
N ASP A 111 -5.00 5.94 29.56
CA ASP A 111 -5.34 7.25 30.06
C ASP A 111 -6.13 7.12 31.37
N PRO A 112 -5.57 7.48 32.53
CA PRO A 112 -6.24 7.33 33.82
C PRO A 112 -7.34 8.37 34.07
N VAL A 113 -7.41 9.44 33.27
CA VAL A 113 -8.42 10.50 33.43
C VAL A 113 -9.76 10.04 32.89
N ASP A 114 -9.81 9.66 31.61
CA ASP A 114 -11.04 9.13 31.01
C ASP A 114 -11.13 7.61 31.17
N LYS A 115 -10.16 6.96 31.81
CA LYS A 115 -10.06 5.50 31.96
C LYS A 115 -10.12 4.75 30.62
N MET A 116 -9.41 5.30 29.63
CA MET A 116 -9.37 4.75 28.28
C MET A 116 -8.11 3.92 28.07
N LEU A 117 -8.28 2.70 27.57
CA LEU A 117 -7.17 1.90 27.07
C LEU A 117 -7.09 2.07 25.55
N LEU A 118 -5.92 2.48 25.04
CA LEU A 118 -5.69 2.72 23.62
C LEU A 118 -4.55 1.84 23.09
N TRP A 119 -4.65 1.42 21.83
CA TRP A 119 -3.60 0.67 21.16
C TRP A 119 -3.49 0.98 19.68
N THR A 120 -2.31 0.69 19.15
CA THR A 120 -2.06 0.66 17.71
C THR A 120 -2.25 -0.75 17.21
N ASP A 121 -3.05 -0.85 16.15
CA ASP A 121 -3.13 -2.05 15.35
C ASP A 121 -2.40 -1.83 14.02
N GLY A 122 -1.21 -2.40 13.95
CA GLY A 122 -0.35 -2.34 12.76
C GLY A 122 -0.89 -3.14 11.57
N PHE A 123 -1.85 -4.04 11.76
CA PHE A 123 -2.38 -4.91 10.70
C PHE A 123 -3.60 -4.28 10.00
N ASN A 124 -4.63 -3.85 10.74
CA ASN A 124 -5.77 -3.12 10.17
C ASN A 124 -5.52 -1.60 10.09
N ARG A 125 -4.30 -1.14 10.40
CA ARG A 125 -3.83 0.25 10.23
C ARG A 125 -4.71 1.22 11.01
N SER A 126 -4.96 0.89 12.28
CA SER A 126 -5.88 1.67 13.11
C SER A 126 -5.30 2.00 14.47
N ILE A 127 -5.80 3.09 15.05
CA ILE A 127 -5.65 3.37 16.48
C ILE A 127 -7.01 3.12 17.08
N ARG A 128 -7.06 2.27 18.10
CA ARG A 128 -8.28 1.78 18.71
C ARG A 128 -8.30 2.11 20.19
N ARG A 129 -9.50 2.18 20.76
CA ARG A 129 -9.69 2.45 22.18
C ARG A 129 -10.87 1.71 22.75
N VAL A 130 -10.86 1.53 24.07
CA VAL A 130 -11.99 1.00 24.84
C VAL A 130 -12.03 1.68 26.21
N GLN A 131 -13.24 1.93 26.68
CA GLN A 131 -13.53 2.49 28.01
C GLN A 131 -13.44 1.39 29.08
N ILE A 132 -12.63 1.62 30.12
CA ILE A 132 -12.45 0.70 31.25
C ILE A 132 -13.01 1.36 32.51
N ASP A 133 -14.33 1.33 32.66
CA ASP A 133 -15.01 2.06 33.75
C ASP A 133 -14.82 1.44 35.14
N HIS A 134 -14.62 0.12 35.19
CA HIS A 134 -14.61 -0.69 36.41
C HIS A 134 -13.47 -1.70 36.45
N ASP A 135 -13.22 -2.27 37.63
CA ASP A 135 -12.06 -3.14 37.85
C ASP A 135 -12.19 -4.53 37.17
N ASP A 136 -13.41 -4.98 36.84
CA ASP A 136 -13.69 -6.31 36.26
C ASP A 136 -14.42 -6.18 34.91
N VAL A 137 -13.79 -5.54 33.93
CA VAL A 137 -14.40 -5.27 32.61
C VAL A 137 -13.85 -6.25 31.57
N HIS A 138 -14.73 -7.11 31.06
CA HIS A 138 -14.46 -7.95 29.89
C HIS A 138 -15.29 -7.43 28.72
N VAL A 139 -14.64 -7.16 27.60
CA VAL A 139 -15.27 -6.58 26.41
C VAL A 139 -14.96 -7.46 25.20
N GLU A 140 -15.99 -7.77 24.44
CA GLU A 140 -15.85 -8.36 23.11
C GLU A 140 -15.56 -7.25 22.09
N GLU A 141 -14.59 -7.50 21.22
CA GLU A 141 -14.11 -6.53 20.22
C GLU A 141 -15.23 -5.85 19.41
N ASP A 142 -16.22 -6.60 18.95
CA ASP A 142 -17.30 -6.08 18.09
C ASP A 142 -18.31 -5.19 18.84
N THR A 143 -18.26 -5.13 20.17
CA THR A 143 -19.31 -4.52 20.99
C THR A 143 -18.94 -3.16 21.59
N ALA A 144 -17.68 -2.97 22.01
CA ALA A 144 -17.28 -1.75 22.71
C ALA A 144 -15.89 -1.19 22.32
N VAL A 145 -15.19 -1.82 21.38
CA VAL A 145 -13.93 -1.27 20.85
C VAL A 145 -14.24 -0.24 19.78
N GLU A 146 -13.76 0.99 19.99
CA GLU A 146 -13.90 2.08 19.05
C GLU A 146 -12.62 2.25 18.22
N ILE A 147 -12.78 2.57 16.94
CA ILE A 147 -11.69 3.00 16.07
C ILE A 147 -11.57 4.52 16.18
N VAL A 148 -10.46 5.00 16.73
CA VAL A 148 -10.15 6.43 16.86
C VAL A 148 -9.64 6.99 15.54
N HIS A 149 -8.71 6.27 14.92
CA HIS A 149 -8.21 6.59 13.58
C HIS A 149 -8.19 5.34 12.74
N PHE A 150 -8.76 5.44 11.55
CA PHE A 150 -8.47 4.54 10.45
C PHE A 150 -7.45 5.22 9.54
N LEU A 151 -6.25 4.65 9.46
CA LEU A 151 -5.11 5.26 8.79
C LEU A 151 -5.07 4.83 7.30
N LYS A 152 -4.26 5.53 6.50
CA LYS A 152 -4.19 5.28 5.04
C LYS A 152 -3.73 3.85 4.76
N SER A 153 -3.95 3.39 3.53
CA SER A 153 -3.71 2.01 3.06
C SER A 153 -2.34 1.44 3.41
N ASP A 154 -1.36 2.30 3.57
CA ASP A 154 0.07 2.06 3.62
C ASP A 154 0.69 2.53 4.95
N ASP A 155 -0.11 3.14 5.82
CA ASP A 155 0.28 3.52 7.18
C ASP A 155 0.47 2.27 8.05
N LYS A 156 1.52 2.30 8.89
CA LYS A 156 1.82 1.24 9.86
C LYS A 156 2.09 1.87 11.22
N PRO A 157 1.02 2.19 11.98
CA PRO A 157 1.19 2.77 13.30
C PRO A 157 1.94 1.78 14.21
N ARG A 158 2.80 2.28 15.08
CA ARG A 158 3.54 1.45 16.04
C ARG A 158 3.55 2.02 17.45
N GLY A 159 4.55 2.83 17.80
CA GLY A 159 4.60 3.47 19.12
C GLY A 159 3.42 4.42 19.31
N LEU A 160 2.83 4.41 20.50
CA LEU A 160 1.67 5.21 20.89
C LEU A 160 1.79 5.60 22.37
N VAL A 161 1.52 6.87 22.67
CA VAL A 161 1.43 7.37 24.05
C VAL A 161 0.30 8.39 24.17
N ALA A 162 -0.43 8.34 25.29
CA ALA A 162 -1.39 9.37 25.67
C ALA A 162 -0.74 10.40 26.60
N ASP A 163 -1.14 11.66 26.46
CA ASP A 163 -0.95 12.74 27.42
C ASP A 163 -2.26 12.96 28.19
N PRO A 164 -2.40 12.42 29.40
CA PRO A 164 -3.62 12.55 30.19
C PRO A 164 -3.96 13.99 30.55
N CYS A 165 -2.95 14.86 30.67
CA CYS A 165 -3.11 16.23 31.14
C CYS A 165 -3.47 17.18 30.01
N MET A 166 -2.93 16.96 28.82
CA MET A 166 -3.24 17.77 27.62
C MET A 166 -4.36 17.17 26.75
N ARG A 167 -4.90 16.01 27.13
CA ARG A 167 -5.94 15.26 26.39
C ARG A 167 -5.55 14.91 24.94
N LYS A 168 -4.27 14.64 24.72
CA LYS A 168 -3.70 14.35 23.39
C LYS A 168 -3.12 12.96 23.32
N MET A 169 -3.02 12.41 22.12
CA MET A 169 -2.22 11.21 21.86
C MET A 169 -1.21 11.48 20.76
N TYR A 170 -0.08 10.76 20.82
CA TYR A 170 1.02 10.85 19.89
C TYR A 170 1.38 9.45 19.42
N TRP A 171 1.64 9.29 18.13
CA TRP A 171 2.06 8.00 17.59
C TRP A 171 3.12 8.13 16.51
N THR A 172 3.86 7.04 16.35
CA THR A 172 4.80 6.84 15.24
C THR A 172 4.13 6.06 14.13
N ASN A 173 4.38 6.47 12.90
CA ASN A 173 3.92 5.79 11.71
C ASN A 173 5.13 5.42 10.84
N ARG A 174 5.35 4.12 10.64
CA ARG A 174 6.56 3.53 10.04
C ARG A 174 6.57 3.54 8.52
N TYR A 175 5.69 4.33 7.89
CA TYR A 175 5.48 4.25 6.46
C TYR A 175 6.81 4.42 5.69
N MET A 176 7.08 3.52 4.74
CA MET A 176 8.42 3.34 4.16
C MET A 176 8.89 4.50 3.28
N SER A 177 7.97 5.30 2.72
CA SER A 177 8.31 6.47 1.90
C SER A 177 8.09 7.80 2.62
N HIS A 178 7.13 7.89 3.57
CA HIS A 178 6.85 9.11 4.33
C HIS A 178 6.60 8.81 5.82
N PRO A 179 7.62 8.43 6.59
CA PRO A 179 7.47 8.18 8.02
C PRO A 179 7.10 9.46 8.77
N THR A 180 6.13 9.35 9.67
CA THR A 180 5.61 10.50 10.44
C THR A 180 5.58 10.20 11.94
N ILE A 181 5.67 11.26 12.72
CA ILE A 181 5.17 11.29 14.10
C ILE A 181 3.98 12.25 14.08
N GLU A 182 2.84 11.79 14.57
CA GLU A 182 1.56 12.48 14.47
C GLU A 182 0.96 12.66 15.85
N ARG A 183 0.02 13.60 15.97
CA ARG A 183 -0.79 13.79 17.17
C ARG A 183 -2.24 14.07 16.84
N SER A 184 -3.12 13.82 17.79
CA SER A 184 -4.52 14.26 17.79
C SER A 184 -5.01 14.40 19.22
N HIS A 185 -6.24 14.87 19.39
CA HIS A 185 -6.98 14.68 20.65
C HIS A 185 -7.28 13.18 20.85
N LEU A 186 -7.59 12.79 22.10
CA LEU A 186 -7.88 11.39 22.45
C LEU A 186 -9.20 10.86 21.86
N ASP A 187 -10.06 11.74 21.37
CA ASP A 187 -11.26 11.44 20.58
C ASP A 187 -11.00 11.34 19.06
N GLY A 188 -9.76 11.57 18.62
CA GLY A 188 -9.37 11.56 17.22
C GLY A 188 -9.52 12.90 16.50
N SER A 189 -10.11 13.92 17.13
CA SER A 189 -10.20 15.26 16.55
C SER A 189 -8.84 15.96 16.46
N GLN A 190 -8.76 17.01 15.63
CA GLN A 190 -7.56 17.86 15.47
C GLN A 190 -6.27 17.07 15.18
N ARG A 191 -6.37 16.06 14.31
CA ARG A 191 -5.20 15.30 13.85
C ARG A 191 -4.24 16.18 13.06
N GLU A 192 -2.96 16.11 13.38
CA GLU A 192 -1.89 16.81 12.69
C GLU A 192 -0.60 15.98 12.62
N ILE A 193 0.24 16.28 11.63
CA ILE A 193 1.58 15.70 11.50
C ILE A 193 2.57 16.57 12.25
N LEU A 194 3.13 16.03 13.34
CA LEU A 194 4.05 16.74 14.23
C LEU A 194 5.48 16.78 13.67
N ILE A 195 5.98 15.64 13.17
CA ILE A 195 7.31 15.51 12.57
C ILE A 195 7.18 14.68 11.30
N LYS A 196 7.76 15.19 10.20
CA LYS A 196 7.70 14.54 8.87
C LYS A 196 9.03 14.48 8.12
N ALA A 197 10.04 15.21 8.59
CA ALA A 197 11.34 15.32 7.92
C ALA A 197 12.38 14.50 8.68
N ASP A 198 13.38 13.96 7.98
CA ASP A 198 14.50 13.23 8.58
C ASP A 198 14.05 12.13 9.57
N LEU A 199 12.97 11.42 9.25
CA LEU A 199 12.57 10.19 9.93
C LEU A 199 12.85 9.01 8.99
N LEU A 200 13.17 7.86 9.55
CA LEU A 200 13.53 6.67 8.77
C LEU A 200 12.53 5.54 9.05
N LEU A 201 12.58 4.97 10.25
CA LEU A 201 11.65 3.98 10.77
C LEU A 201 11.34 4.35 12.23
N PRO A 202 10.52 5.40 12.47
CA PRO A 202 10.12 5.79 13.82
C PRO A 202 9.32 4.64 14.42
N ASN A 203 9.81 4.08 15.52
CA ASN A 203 9.42 2.74 15.93
C ASN A 203 8.82 2.70 17.33
N ALA A 204 9.52 3.27 18.30
CA ALA A 204 9.07 3.37 19.68
C ALA A 204 8.96 4.83 20.07
N LEU A 205 7.98 5.18 20.92
CA LEU A 205 7.72 6.54 21.34
C LEU A 205 7.16 6.55 22.78
N ASP A 206 7.63 7.49 23.59
CA ASP A 206 7.09 7.78 24.92
C ASP A 206 7.18 9.29 25.21
N LEU A 207 6.49 9.74 26.25
CA LEU A 207 6.30 11.15 26.60
C LEU A 207 6.74 11.41 28.04
N ASP A 208 7.58 12.43 28.23
CA ASP A 208 7.72 13.07 29.53
C ASP A 208 6.65 14.14 29.69
N VAL A 209 5.56 13.79 30.39
CA VAL A 209 4.43 14.71 30.59
C VAL A 209 4.83 15.94 31.40
N ARG A 210 5.83 15.85 32.29
CA ARG A 210 6.26 16.98 33.12
C ARG A 210 7.06 17.99 32.32
N GLU A 211 7.95 17.51 31.46
CA GLU A 211 8.78 18.36 30.60
C GLU A 211 8.09 18.73 29.28
N GLN A 212 6.93 18.14 28.98
CA GLN A 212 6.21 18.30 27.72
C GLN A 212 7.12 18.00 26.52
N MET A 213 7.83 16.88 26.61
CA MET A 213 8.83 16.41 25.65
C MET A 213 8.50 14.99 25.20
N ILE A 214 8.39 14.79 23.88
CA ILE A 214 8.28 13.45 23.29
C ILE A 214 9.68 12.89 22.99
N TYR A 215 9.84 11.60 23.15
CA TYR A 215 11.06 10.84 22.89
C TYR A 215 10.73 9.68 21.95
N TRP A 216 11.56 9.45 20.94
CA TRP A 216 11.35 8.34 20.02
C TRP A 216 12.65 7.66 19.60
N ALA A 217 12.52 6.41 19.18
CA ALA A 217 13.57 5.66 18.53
C ALA A 217 13.29 5.57 17.03
N ASP A 218 14.22 6.07 16.23
CA ASP A 218 14.21 6.02 14.77
C ASP A 218 15.23 4.99 14.28
N ASN A 219 14.75 3.83 13.84
CA ASN A 219 15.60 2.73 13.37
C ASN A 219 16.04 2.94 11.90
N HIS A 220 17.13 2.32 11.48
CA HIS A 220 17.56 2.25 10.08
C HIS A 220 17.76 0.81 9.61
N ARG A 221 17.45 0.56 8.34
CA ARG A 221 17.66 -0.75 7.68
C ARG A 221 19.12 -1.21 7.60
N ASN A 222 20.08 -0.29 7.82
CA ASN A 222 21.51 -0.55 7.73
C ASN A 222 22.10 -0.87 9.12
N GLY A 223 21.22 -1.09 10.11
CA GLY A 223 21.57 -1.52 11.45
C GLY A 223 21.91 -0.40 12.43
N TYR A 224 21.84 0.88 12.06
CA TYR A 224 21.98 1.98 13.03
C TYR A 224 20.62 2.53 13.47
N PHE A 225 20.56 3.24 14.59
CA PHE A 225 19.36 3.87 15.11
C PHE A 225 19.69 5.21 15.76
N ARG A 226 18.68 6.08 15.86
CA ARG A 226 18.74 7.34 16.60
C ARG A 226 17.72 7.33 17.74
N LEU A 227 18.13 7.83 18.89
CA LEU A 227 17.20 8.25 19.94
C LEU A 227 17.12 9.77 19.88
N GLU A 228 15.91 10.27 19.75
CA GLU A 228 15.63 11.67 19.55
C GLU A 228 14.55 12.15 20.49
N ARG A 229 14.49 13.47 20.67
CA ARG A 229 13.45 14.13 21.45
C ARG A 229 13.08 15.47 20.84
N SER A 230 11.88 15.95 21.15
CA SER A 230 11.42 17.31 20.83
C SER A 230 10.36 17.74 21.83
N PHE A 231 10.02 19.03 21.83
CA PHE A 231 8.81 19.48 22.51
C PHE A 231 7.58 18.81 21.87
N VAL A 232 6.49 18.70 22.62
CA VAL A 232 5.18 18.16 22.15
C VAL A 232 4.55 18.94 20.99
N ASN A 233 5.07 20.13 20.67
CA ASN A 233 4.70 20.93 19.51
C ASN A 233 5.62 20.71 18.29
N GLY A 234 6.54 19.75 18.35
CA GLY A 234 7.45 19.38 17.26
C GLY A 234 8.70 20.25 17.16
N THR A 235 8.82 21.31 17.96
CA THR A 235 10.00 22.20 17.96
C THR A 235 11.12 21.67 18.85
N GLY A 236 12.32 22.25 18.71
CA GLY A 236 13.46 21.91 19.60
C GLY A 236 13.96 20.47 19.44
N ARG A 237 13.79 19.86 18.26
CA ARG A 237 14.23 18.50 17.97
C ARG A 237 15.74 18.33 18.19
N GLN A 238 16.11 17.27 18.90
CA GLN A 238 17.49 16.95 19.26
C GLN A 238 17.76 15.44 19.20
N GLU A 239 18.88 15.05 18.59
CA GLU A 239 19.43 13.69 18.68
C GLU A 239 20.18 13.52 20.01
N ILE A 240 19.64 12.69 20.90
CA ILE A 240 20.25 12.40 22.20
C ILE A 240 21.21 11.21 22.13
N TYR A 241 21.04 10.28 21.18
CA TYR A 241 21.99 9.19 20.98
C TYR A 241 21.90 8.59 19.57
N ARG A 242 23.01 8.03 19.10
CA ARG A 242 23.09 7.26 17.86
C ARG A 242 23.89 6.00 18.12
N GLY A 243 23.30 4.85 17.83
CA GLY A 243 23.91 3.54 18.02
C GLY A 243 23.90 2.70 16.75
N ILE A 244 24.67 1.61 16.74
CA ILE A 244 24.83 0.69 15.61
C ILE A 244 24.65 -0.76 16.11
N GLY A 245 24.12 -1.61 15.24
CA GLY A 245 23.87 -3.03 15.45
C GLY A 245 22.59 -3.36 16.21
N GLN A 246 21.75 -2.38 16.54
CA GLN A 246 20.53 -2.60 17.34
C GLN A 246 19.28 -2.22 16.56
N PHE A 247 18.26 -3.07 16.61
CA PHE A 247 16.90 -2.73 16.25
C PHE A 247 16.05 -2.47 17.50
N ILE A 248 15.69 -1.20 17.75
CA ILE A 248 14.98 -0.80 18.97
C ILE A 248 13.51 -1.20 18.88
N ILE A 249 12.96 -1.86 19.90
CA ILE A 249 11.58 -2.37 19.90
C ILE A 249 10.64 -1.51 20.74
N SER A 250 11.04 -1.23 21.97
CA SER A 250 10.27 -0.46 22.95
C SER A 250 11.16 0.61 23.57
N LEU A 251 10.56 1.73 23.96
CA LEU A 251 11.22 2.84 24.64
C LEU A 251 10.30 3.33 25.75
N THR A 252 10.86 3.69 26.90
CA THR A 252 10.11 4.38 27.96
C THR A 252 10.98 5.43 28.66
N VAL A 253 10.35 6.49 29.15
CA VAL A 253 11.01 7.65 29.76
C VAL A 253 10.72 7.68 31.26
N GLY A 254 11.79 7.64 32.04
CA GLY A 254 11.76 7.75 33.50
C GLY A 254 12.00 9.17 33.99
N SER A 255 12.45 9.27 35.25
CA SER A 255 12.67 10.55 35.91
C SER A 255 13.86 11.30 35.29
N ASP A 256 14.99 10.61 35.11
CA ASP A 256 16.25 11.20 34.62
C ASP A 256 16.80 10.48 33.37
N TYR A 257 16.24 9.32 33.02
CA TYR A 257 16.78 8.44 31.98
C TYR A 257 15.72 8.05 30.96
N VAL A 258 16.18 7.80 29.73
CA VAL A 258 15.43 7.06 28.72
C VAL A 258 15.92 5.61 28.73
N TYR A 259 14.99 4.68 28.63
CA TYR A 259 15.23 3.24 28.61
C TYR A 259 14.73 2.66 27.29
N TRP A 260 15.48 1.73 26.70
CA TRP A 260 15.03 1.06 25.48
C TRP A 260 15.47 -0.40 25.43
N SER A 261 14.72 -1.20 24.67
CA SER A 261 15.03 -2.60 24.41
C SER A 261 15.54 -2.78 22.98
N ASP A 262 16.59 -3.60 22.83
CA ASP A 262 17.05 -4.05 21.51
C ASP A 262 16.57 -5.48 21.21
N TYR A 263 16.20 -5.71 19.95
CA TYR A 263 15.76 -7.03 19.49
C TYR A 263 16.94 -8.00 19.33
N ASP A 264 18.03 -7.50 18.74
CA ASP A 264 19.13 -8.32 18.25
C ASP A 264 20.06 -8.81 19.37
N HIS A 265 20.41 -7.93 20.31
CA HIS A 265 21.29 -8.30 21.43
C HIS A 265 20.55 -8.70 22.70
N LYS A 266 19.24 -8.46 22.76
CA LYS A 266 18.32 -8.81 23.84
C LYS A 266 18.69 -8.12 25.15
N ASN A 267 19.10 -6.86 25.04
CA ASN A 267 19.50 -6.01 26.15
C ASN A 267 18.45 -4.93 26.41
N VAL A 268 18.39 -4.51 27.66
CA VAL A 268 17.74 -3.25 28.06
C VAL A 268 18.82 -2.27 28.44
N TRP A 269 18.73 -1.09 27.84
CA TRP A 269 19.71 -0.02 27.93
C TRP A 269 19.14 1.20 28.65
N SER A 270 20.01 2.01 29.24
CA SER A 270 19.67 3.33 29.79
C SER A 270 20.63 4.41 29.29
N LEU A 271 20.12 5.64 29.20
CA LEU A 271 20.88 6.84 28.88
C LEU A 271 20.22 8.06 29.57
N PRO A 272 20.98 9.04 30.07
CA PRO A 272 20.40 10.29 30.54
C PRO A 272 19.51 10.93 29.47
N LYS A 273 18.25 11.20 29.80
CA LYS A 273 17.24 11.69 28.84
C LYS A 273 17.57 13.12 28.35
N ASP A 274 18.34 13.86 29.14
CA ASP A 274 18.76 15.23 28.83
C ASP A 274 19.84 15.32 27.73
N GLY A 275 20.42 14.19 27.34
CA GLY A 275 21.51 14.10 26.37
C GLY A 275 22.87 14.54 26.93
N SER A 276 22.99 14.74 28.25
CA SER A 276 24.24 15.13 28.93
C SER A 276 25.36 14.10 28.80
N SER A 277 25.00 12.83 28.60
CA SER A 277 25.91 11.73 28.30
C SER A 277 25.51 11.05 27.00
N LYS A 278 26.50 10.65 26.21
CA LYS A 278 26.34 9.81 25.01
C LYS A 278 26.78 8.36 25.24
N ASN A 279 27.02 7.99 26.50
CA ASN A 279 27.47 6.66 26.89
C ASN A 279 26.30 5.86 27.47
N PRO A 280 25.70 4.94 26.69
CA PRO A 280 24.60 4.12 27.18
C PRO A 280 25.10 3.03 28.12
N ILE A 281 24.27 2.64 29.09
CA ILE A 281 24.57 1.59 30.07
C ILE A 281 23.63 0.41 29.81
N ILE A 282 24.17 -0.81 29.79
CA ILE A 282 23.35 -2.03 29.77
C ILE A 282 22.86 -2.28 31.19
N LEU A 283 21.55 -2.22 31.40
CA LEU A 283 20.93 -2.56 32.69
C LEU A 283 20.81 -4.07 32.85
N ARG A 284 20.35 -4.75 31.80
CA ARG A 284 20.08 -6.18 31.84
C ARG A 284 20.17 -6.81 30.47
N LYS A 285 20.63 -8.07 30.45
CA LYS A 285 20.65 -8.93 29.27
C LYS A 285 19.71 -10.11 29.48
N PHE A 286 18.93 -10.42 28.47
CA PHE A 286 17.93 -11.49 28.47
C PHE A 286 18.28 -12.59 27.46
N THR A 287 17.64 -13.75 27.62
CA THR A 287 17.78 -14.89 26.69
C THR A 287 16.85 -14.75 25.47
N ARG A 288 15.75 -14.01 25.63
CA ARG A 288 14.77 -13.64 24.60
C ARG A 288 14.67 -12.11 24.49
N PRO A 289 14.24 -11.55 23.35
CA PRO A 289 14.05 -10.12 23.20
C PRO A 289 13.03 -9.56 24.20
N ALA A 290 13.32 -8.37 24.74
CA ALA A 290 12.37 -7.61 25.54
C ALA A 290 11.43 -6.83 24.60
N MET A 291 10.16 -7.23 24.56
CA MET A 291 9.17 -6.74 23.59
C MET A 291 8.43 -5.48 24.06
N GLY A 292 8.35 -5.25 25.37
CA GLY A 292 7.70 -4.08 25.96
C GLY A 292 8.42 -3.63 27.22
N LEU A 293 8.44 -2.31 27.44
CA LEU A 293 9.05 -1.65 28.60
C LEU A 293 8.11 -0.57 29.13
N VAL A 294 7.87 -0.54 30.44
CA VAL A 294 7.18 0.56 31.10
C VAL A 294 7.87 0.90 32.43
N VAL A 295 7.94 2.19 32.75
CA VAL A 295 8.41 2.66 34.06
C VAL A 295 7.35 2.37 35.13
N PHE A 296 7.74 1.70 36.20
CA PHE A 296 6.90 1.46 37.36
C PHE A 296 6.88 2.69 38.26
N ARG A 297 5.84 3.52 38.11
CA ARG A 297 5.64 4.70 38.94
C ARG A 297 4.90 4.34 40.24
N HIS A 298 5.44 4.78 41.38
CA HIS A 298 4.80 4.58 42.69
C HIS A 298 3.66 5.57 42.96
N GLN A 299 3.64 6.71 42.28
CA GLN A 299 2.62 7.74 42.46
C GLN A 299 1.93 8.05 41.12
N PRO A 300 0.61 8.30 41.13
CA PRO A 300 -0.11 8.71 39.95
C PRO A 300 0.33 10.10 39.48
N LEU A 301 0.16 10.34 38.18
CA LEU A 301 0.41 11.64 37.58
C LEU A 301 -0.62 12.66 38.09
N ASN A 302 -0.17 13.82 38.57
CA ASN A 302 -1.07 14.88 39.02
C ASN A 302 -1.13 16.01 37.98
N CYS A 303 -2.22 16.06 37.21
CA CYS A 303 -2.40 17.06 36.15
C CYS A 303 -2.61 18.51 36.66
N ASN A 304 -2.93 18.71 37.95
CA ASN A 304 -3.12 20.05 38.52
C ASN A 304 -1.82 20.84 38.72
N LEU A 305 -0.67 20.22 38.48
CA LEU A 305 0.64 20.86 38.61
C LEU A 305 1.11 21.53 37.29
N PHE A 306 0.27 21.55 36.25
CA PHE A 306 0.63 22.06 34.92
C PHE A 306 -0.26 23.26 34.52
N PRO A 307 0.31 24.43 34.15
CA PRO A 307 -0.48 25.57 33.69
C PRO A 307 -0.97 25.37 32.25
N SER A 308 -2.25 25.66 32.02
CA SER A 308 -2.89 25.65 30.69
C SER A 308 -2.34 26.78 29.80
N ILE A 309 -1.67 26.43 28.71
CA ILE A 309 -1.20 27.39 27.69
C ILE A 309 -2.32 27.59 26.66
N GLU A 310 -3.50 28.05 27.11
CA GLU A 310 -4.59 28.55 26.26
C GLU A 310 -5.37 29.64 27.00
N ALA A 311 -4.69 30.71 27.43
CA ALA A 311 -5.32 31.94 27.88
C ALA A 311 -4.31 33.09 28.00
N ASP A 312 -3.79 33.62 26.88
CA ASP A 312 -3.39 35.03 26.85
C ASP A 312 -3.29 35.57 25.41
N ASN A 313 -4.43 36.04 24.88
CA ASN A 313 -4.43 37.08 23.86
C ASN A 313 -5.75 37.86 23.92
N SER A 314 -6.08 38.35 25.11
CA SER A 314 -7.12 39.34 25.32
C SER A 314 -7.02 39.86 26.74
N THR A 315 -6.22 40.91 26.96
CA THR A 315 -6.58 42.08 27.80
C THR A 315 -5.39 43.03 27.96
N ARG A 316 -5.27 43.97 27.01
CA ARG A 316 -4.77 45.30 27.35
C ARG A 316 -5.49 46.37 26.54
N LYS A 317 -6.77 46.57 26.87
CA LYS A 317 -7.43 47.87 26.70
C LYS A 317 -8.13 48.23 27.99
N SER A 318 -7.67 49.35 28.51
CA SER A 318 -8.17 50.10 29.66
C SER A 318 -9.64 50.45 29.52
N ASP A 319 -10.31 50.43 30.66
CA ASP A 319 -11.55 51.10 31.04
C ASP A 319 -12.07 52.16 30.07
N LEU A 320 -13.34 51.99 29.66
CA LEU A 320 -14.35 53.05 29.59
C LEU A 320 -15.72 52.40 29.38
N SER A 321 -16.56 52.50 30.41
CA SER A 321 -17.99 52.20 30.38
C SER A 321 -18.74 53.21 29.52
N ILE A 322 -19.88 52.80 28.92
CA ILE A 322 -21.13 53.58 28.79
C ILE A 322 -22.28 52.66 28.35
N HIS A 323 -23.43 52.95 28.94
CA HIS A 323 -24.75 52.34 28.88
C HIS A 323 -25.52 52.45 27.55
N ASP A 324 -26.63 51.68 27.53
CA ASP A 324 -27.96 51.91 26.92
C ASP A 324 -28.19 51.46 25.46
N GLN A 325 -29.02 50.43 25.24
CA GLN A 325 -30.50 50.38 25.20
C GLN A 325 -31.06 50.86 23.85
N THR A 326 -31.43 49.91 22.97
CA THR A 326 -32.79 49.38 22.66
C THR A 326 -33.58 50.18 21.60
N ASN A 327 -34.04 49.44 20.58
CA ASN A 327 -35.37 49.45 19.90
C ASN A 327 -35.21 48.86 18.47
N VAL A 328 -35.62 47.60 18.20
CA VAL A 328 -36.98 47.06 17.93
C VAL A 328 -37.52 47.60 16.58
N ALA A 329 -37.93 46.84 15.55
CA ALA A 329 -38.68 45.56 15.41
C ALA A 329 -38.46 44.97 13.98
N PRO A 330 -39.16 43.92 13.48
CA PRO A 330 -40.09 42.97 14.11
C PRO A 330 -39.78 41.47 13.82
N SER A 331 -40.44 40.61 14.60
CA SER A 331 -40.51 39.15 14.51
C SER A 331 -41.38 38.63 13.36
N LEU A 332 -40.92 37.58 12.68
CA LEU A 332 -41.55 36.26 12.42
C LEU A 332 -41.02 35.63 11.09
N PRO A 333 -40.95 34.29 10.93
CA PRO A 333 -41.16 33.21 11.90
C PRO A 333 -39.95 32.25 12.03
N GLU A 334 -39.94 31.48 13.12
CA GLU A 334 -39.34 30.15 13.15
C GLU A 334 -39.93 29.31 12.01
N TYR A 335 -39.06 28.69 11.21
CA TYR A 335 -39.40 27.48 10.46
C TYR A 335 -38.49 26.38 10.98
N GLU A 336 -39.14 25.39 11.59
CA GLU A 336 -38.62 24.18 12.18
C GLU A 336 -37.86 23.30 11.18
N ASP A 337 -37.03 22.44 11.75
CA ASP A 337 -36.52 21.17 11.25
C ASP A 337 -37.53 20.38 10.40
N ALA A 338 -37.53 20.64 9.09
CA ALA A 338 -38.04 19.75 8.06
C ALA A 338 -37.15 19.98 6.82
N ASP A 339 -36.37 19.04 6.28
CA ASP A 339 -36.50 17.59 6.30
C ASP A 339 -35.13 17.00 5.91
N LEU A 340 -34.19 16.95 6.86
CA LEU A 340 -32.82 16.46 6.63
C LEU A 340 -32.76 14.96 6.28
N CYS A 341 -33.84 14.20 6.54
CA CYS A 341 -33.93 12.78 6.22
C CYS A 341 -34.58 12.47 4.86
N LEU A 342 -35.15 13.46 4.16
CA LEU A 342 -35.93 13.20 2.94
C LEU A 342 -35.02 12.78 1.79
N GLY A 343 -35.08 11.49 1.44
CA GLY A 343 -34.22 10.90 0.40
C GLY A 343 -32.78 10.61 0.86
N PHE A 344 -32.48 10.73 2.16
CA PHE A 344 -31.17 10.35 2.71
C PHE A 344 -30.98 8.83 2.68
N CYS A 345 -32.03 8.02 2.87
CA CYS A 345 -31.95 6.56 2.78
C CYS A 345 -32.68 6.01 1.56
N TYR A 346 -32.05 5.07 0.87
CA TYR A 346 -32.63 4.36 -0.27
C TYR A 346 -33.43 3.13 0.21
N ASN A 347 -34.30 2.58 -0.66
CA ASN A 347 -35.01 1.31 -0.45
C ASN A 347 -35.77 1.19 0.89
N ASN A 348 -36.44 2.28 1.32
CA ASN A 348 -37.17 2.38 2.58
C ASN A 348 -36.30 2.16 3.84
N GLY A 349 -34.99 2.44 3.76
CA GLY A 349 -34.12 2.53 4.94
C GLY A 349 -34.57 3.64 5.89
N GLU A 350 -34.49 3.38 7.19
CA GLU A 350 -34.91 4.32 8.23
C GLU A 350 -33.77 5.28 8.56
N CYS A 351 -33.98 6.57 8.32
CA CYS A 351 -32.98 7.61 8.55
C CYS A 351 -32.90 7.97 10.04
N VAL A 352 -31.70 7.90 10.60
CA VAL A 352 -31.40 8.17 12.01
C VAL A 352 -30.29 9.20 12.11
N HIS A 353 -30.46 10.16 13.02
CA HIS A 353 -29.56 11.28 13.21
C HIS A 353 -28.64 11.01 14.41
N VAL A 354 -27.32 10.95 14.19
CA VAL A 354 -26.33 10.66 15.24
C VAL A 354 -25.21 11.70 15.15
N ASN A 355 -25.05 12.52 16.20
CA ASN A 355 -23.99 13.54 16.33
C ASN A 355 -23.91 14.55 15.17
N SER A 356 -25.05 14.97 14.63
CA SER A 356 -25.15 15.93 13.50
C SER A 356 -24.86 15.33 12.11
N ASP A 357 -24.63 14.02 12.04
CA ASP A 357 -24.53 13.25 10.80
C ASP A 357 -25.78 12.37 10.62
N LEU A 358 -26.23 12.26 9.36
CA LEU A 358 -27.35 11.41 8.96
C LEU A 358 -26.84 9.99 8.68
N ARG A 359 -27.56 8.97 9.14
CA ARG A 359 -27.27 7.54 8.87
C ARG A 359 -28.52 6.78 8.49
N CYS A 360 -28.36 5.65 7.80
CA CYS A 360 -29.48 4.82 7.36
C CYS A 360 -29.46 3.44 8.01
N SER A 361 -30.60 3.05 8.56
CA SER A 361 -30.86 1.69 9.04
C SER A 361 -31.58 0.90 7.94
N CYS A 362 -30.92 -0.12 7.40
CA CYS A 362 -31.41 -0.80 6.20
C CYS A 362 -32.41 -1.92 6.49
N GLN A 363 -33.44 -2.01 5.65
CA GLN A 363 -34.37 -3.13 5.70
C GLN A 363 -33.70 -4.43 5.23
N VAL A 364 -34.24 -5.56 5.69
CA VAL A 364 -33.71 -6.89 5.39
C VAL A 364 -33.65 -7.11 3.88
N GLY A 365 -32.45 -7.38 3.36
CA GLY A 365 -32.20 -7.57 1.92
C GLY A 365 -31.52 -6.39 1.25
N TYR A 366 -31.20 -5.32 1.99
CA TYR A 366 -30.41 -4.19 1.49
C TYR A 366 -29.25 -3.85 2.44
N SER A 367 -28.14 -3.32 1.92
CA SER A 367 -26.95 -2.93 2.71
C SER A 367 -26.25 -1.69 2.12
N GLY A 368 -25.18 -1.21 2.76
CA GLY A 368 -24.51 0.04 2.43
C GLY A 368 -24.90 1.18 3.37
N ASP A 369 -24.11 2.26 3.40
CA ASP A 369 -24.27 3.37 4.36
C ASP A 369 -25.59 4.14 4.17
N ARG A 370 -26.22 4.00 2.98
CA ARG A 370 -27.52 4.59 2.65
C ARG A 370 -28.54 3.56 2.14
N CYS A 371 -28.30 2.26 2.34
CA CYS A 371 -29.18 1.14 1.94
C CYS A 371 -29.37 0.95 0.43
N GLU A 372 -28.35 1.31 -0.35
CA GLU A 372 -28.34 1.30 -1.82
C GLU A 372 -28.05 -0.07 -2.46
N LEU A 373 -27.47 -1.01 -1.71
CA LEU A 373 -27.09 -2.32 -2.22
C LEU A 373 -28.24 -3.33 -2.03
N VAL A 374 -28.53 -4.14 -3.05
CA VAL A 374 -29.44 -5.29 -2.94
C VAL A 374 -28.64 -6.53 -2.53
N VAL A 375 -29.00 -7.13 -1.41
CA VAL A 375 -28.50 -8.45 -1.02
C VAL A 375 -29.30 -9.49 -1.79
N GLU A 376 -28.80 -9.89 -2.98
CA GLU A 376 -29.36 -11.03 -3.71
C GLU A 376 -29.23 -12.30 -2.86
N LYS A 377 -30.36 -12.75 -2.29
CA LYS A 377 -30.47 -14.09 -1.71
C LYS A 377 -30.69 -15.10 -2.84
N SER A 378 -29.61 -15.51 -3.51
CA SER A 378 -29.58 -16.82 -4.16
C SER A 378 -29.33 -17.89 -3.09
N VAL A 379 -30.41 -18.53 -2.66
CA VAL A 379 -30.33 -19.79 -1.92
C VAL A 379 -29.97 -20.88 -2.93
N GLU A 380 -28.68 -21.19 -3.05
CA GLU A 380 -28.23 -22.49 -3.55
C GLU A 380 -27.59 -23.26 -2.40
N TRP A 381 -28.26 -24.36 -2.04
CA TRP A 381 -27.68 -25.39 -1.20
C TRP A 381 -26.63 -26.12 -2.02
N ASP A 382 -25.35 -25.98 -1.67
CA ASP A 382 -24.36 -26.99 -2.02
C ASP A 382 -23.61 -27.50 -0.78
N CYS A 383 -23.72 -28.81 -0.60
CA CYS A 383 -23.15 -29.58 0.48
C CYS A 383 -21.67 -29.81 0.21
N SER A 384 -20.79 -28.96 0.76
CA SER A 384 -19.37 -29.32 0.90
C SER A 384 -18.62 -28.51 1.96
N ILE A 385 -19.05 -28.66 3.23
CA ILE A 385 -18.15 -28.45 4.38
C ILE A 385 -17.81 -29.83 4.95
N MET A 386 -16.69 -30.39 4.51
CA MET A 386 -15.89 -31.34 5.28
C MET A 386 -14.43 -31.34 4.80
N VAL A 387 -13.74 -30.19 4.81
CA VAL A 387 -12.26 -30.19 4.89
C VAL A 387 -11.76 -28.92 5.57
N LYS A 388 -11.44 -28.98 6.87
CA LYS A 388 -10.31 -28.27 7.49
C LYS A 388 -10.02 -28.78 8.91
N GLU A 389 -9.58 -30.04 8.99
CA GLU A 389 -8.58 -30.45 10.00
C GLU A 389 -7.35 -30.95 9.24
N GLN A 390 -6.51 -30.04 8.73
CA GLN A 390 -5.20 -30.46 8.22
C GLN A 390 -4.18 -29.32 8.25
N SER A 391 -3.61 -29.06 9.43
CA SER A 391 -2.31 -28.37 9.56
C SER A 391 -1.52 -28.89 10.76
N ARG A 392 -1.36 -30.21 10.84
CA ARG A 392 -0.31 -30.88 11.63
C ARG A 392 0.59 -31.81 10.81
N SER A 393 0.39 -31.88 9.49
CA SER A 393 1.10 -32.82 8.59
C SER A 393 2.32 -32.23 7.87
N GLU A 394 2.43 -30.90 7.71
CA GLU A 394 3.49 -30.31 6.88
C GLU A 394 4.83 -30.15 7.61
N MET A 395 4.82 -29.96 8.93
CA MET A 395 6.05 -29.90 9.73
C MET A 395 6.70 -31.29 9.92
N ILE A 396 5.89 -32.35 9.97
CA ILE A 396 6.36 -33.75 10.04
C ILE A 396 6.89 -34.20 8.67
N SER A 397 6.29 -33.71 7.58
CA SER A 397 6.73 -34.01 6.20
C SER A 397 8.14 -33.47 5.92
N LEU A 398 8.48 -32.25 6.37
CA LEU A 398 9.81 -31.67 6.14
C LEU A 398 10.94 -32.38 6.92
N ILE A 399 10.63 -32.89 8.12
CA ILE A 399 11.56 -33.70 8.95
C ILE A 399 11.70 -35.12 8.36
N CYS A 400 10.63 -35.69 7.82
CA CYS A 400 10.68 -36.98 7.12
C CYS A 400 11.41 -36.88 5.77
N LEU A 401 11.21 -35.82 4.99
CA LEU A 401 11.90 -35.59 3.70
C LEU A 401 13.41 -35.38 3.87
N THR A 402 13.82 -34.63 4.90
CA THR A 402 15.24 -34.45 5.22
C THR A 402 15.88 -35.76 5.72
N ALA A 403 15.17 -36.54 6.54
CA ALA A 403 15.63 -37.86 6.98
C ALA A 403 15.72 -38.88 5.81
N ILE A 404 14.75 -38.87 4.88
CA ILE A 404 14.75 -39.73 3.69
C ILE A 404 15.88 -39.36 2.74
N CYS A 405 16.16 -38.06 2.53
CA CYS A 405 17.30 -37.59 1.74
C CYS A 405 18.64 -38.01 2.36
N ILE A 406 18.79 -37.94 3.69
CA ILE A 406 20.00 -38.40 4.39
C ILE A 406 20.17 -39.93 4.26
N ILE A 407 19.10 -40.70 4.39
CA ILE A 407 19.12 -42.16 4.22
C ILE A 407 19.47 -42.54 2.78
N LEU A 408 18.92 -41.85 1.78
CA LEU A 408 19.25 -42.07 0.37
C LEU A 408 20.71 -41.72 0.05
N LEU A 409 21.25 -40.64 0.63
CA LEU A 409 22.67 -40.29 0.52
C LEU A 409 23.58 -41.35 1.15
N VAL A 410 23.24 -41.87 2.32
CA VAL A 410 23.98 -42.96 2.98
C VAL A 410 23.93 -44.25 2.16
N VAL A 411 22.78 -44.59 1.57
CA VAL A 411 22.62 -45.76 0.70
C VAL A 411 23.43 -45.61 -0.59
N VAL A 412 23.46 -44.43 -1.21
CA VAL A 412 24.27 -44.15 -2.41
C VAL A 412 25.76 -44.24 -2.10
N VAL A 413 26.22 -43.74 -0.94
CA VAL A 413 27.62 -43.85 -0.51
C VAL A 413 28.00 -45.31 -0.22
N ILE A 414 27.13 -46.07 0.45
CA ILE A 414 27.36 -47.50 0.72
C ILE A 414 27.39 -48.31 -0.58
N LEU A 415 26.47 -48.05 -1.51
CA LEU A 415 26.45 -48.71 -2.83
C LEU A 415 27.68 -48.33 -3.66
N SER A 416 28.13 -47.07 -3.61
CA SER A 416 29.35 -46.61 -4.29
C SER A 416 30.61 -47.27 -3.71
N LEU A 417 30.68 -47.45 -2.40
CA LEU A 417 31.76 -48.17 -1.71
C LEU A 417 31.72 -49.69 -1.98
N GLN A 418 30.53 -50.28 -2.16
CA GLN A 418 30.37 -51.68 -2.57
C GLN A 418 30.71 -51.90 -4.05
N LEU A 419 30.39 -50.96 -4.93
CA LEU A 419 30.80 -50.95 -6.34
C LEU A 419 32.32 -50.84 -6.48
N MET A 420 32.98 -50.00 -5.66
CA MET A 420 34.45 -49.93 -5.62
C MET A 420 35.10 -51.24 -5.16
N LYS A 421 34.46 -52.00 -4.25
CA LYS A 421 34.92 -53.34 -3.83
C LYS A 421 34.70 -54.43 -4.89
N LEU A 422 33.73 -54.27 -5.79
CA LEU A 422 33.47 -55.19 -6.90
C LEU A 422 34.41 -54.96 -8.10
N THR A 423 35.04 -53.79 -8.20
CA THR A 423 36.01 -53.48 -9.27
C THR A 423 37.48 -53.79 -8.90
N SER A 424 37.80 -54.21 -7.67
CA SER A 424 39.19 -54.48 -7.25
C SER A 424 39.63 -55.94 -7.35
N GLY A 425 38.89 -56.80 -8.05
CA GLY A 425 39.11 -58.24 -7.99
C GLY A 425 38.81 -59.00 -9.28
N LYS A 426 39.52 -58.73 -10.38
CA LYS A 426 39.83 -59.73 -11.43
C LYS A 426 40.97 -59.26 -12.34
N ARG A 427 42.01 -60.09 -12.41
CA ARG A 427 43.30 -59.91 -13.09
C ARG A 427 43.20 -59.78 -14.61
N LEU A 428 44.09 -58.96 -15.16
CA LEU A 428 44.54 -58.93 -16.56
C LEU A 428 44.82 -60.33 -17.14
N ARG A 429 44.40 -60.54 -18.40
CA ARG A 429 45.19 -61.30 -19.39
C ARG A 429 45.14 -60.63 -20.77
N VAL A 430 46.34 -60.51 -21.32
CA VAL A 430 46.82 -59.91 -22.57
C VAL A 430 46.35 -60.72 -23.79
N PHE A 431 46.03 -60.07 -24.93
CA PHE A 431 46.61 -60.41 -26.25
C PHE A 431 46.32 -59.37 -27.35
N LYS A 432 47.30 -59.27 -28.25
CA LYS A 432 47.58 -58.30 -29.31
C LYS A 432 46.66 -58.37 -30.56
N ARG A 433 46.63 -57.22 -31.27
CA ARG A 433 46.77 -56.98 -32.74
C ARG A 433 45.55 -56.99 -33.68
N ARG A 434 45.59 -55.96 -34.56
CA ARG A 434 45.13 -55.81 -35.97
C ARG A 434 43.63 -55.53 -36.19
N VAL A 435 43.23 -54.34 -36.69
CA VAL A 435 43.35 -53.75 -38.05
C VAL A 435 42.16 -54.13 -38.97
N LEU A 436 41.55 -53.07 -39.55
CA LEU A 436 40.75 -52.96 -40.79
C LEU A 436 39.21 -53.17 -40.81
N LYS A 437 38.56 -52.12 -41.36
CA LYS A 437 37.42 -52.04 -42.30
C LYS A 437 35.97 -51.77 -41.80
N ARG A 438 35.48 -50.56 -42.16
CA ARG A 438 34.09 -50.22 -42.60
C ARG A 438 33.75 -50.93 -43.94
N PRO A 439 32.56 -50.81 -44.60
CA PRO A 439 31.27 -50.15 -44.28
C PRO A 439 29.98 -50.96 -44.64
N ASN A 440 28.79 -50.39 -44.36
CA ASN A 440 27.57 -50.24 -45.23
C ASN A 440 26.26 -50.36 -44.40
N LYS A 441 25.43 -49.30 -44.29
CA LYS A 441 24.46 -48.74 -45.28
C LYS A 441 23.13 -49.49 -45.24
N ILE A 442 22.03 -48.86 -44.78
CA ILE A 442 20.72 -48.76 -45.46
C ILE A 442 19.97 -47.53 -44.91
N GLU A 443 19.45 -46.72 -45.83
CA GLU A 443 18.53 -45.62 -45.61
C GLU A 443 17.26 -45.90 -46.45
N SER A 444 16.09 -45.69 -45.83
CA SER A 444 14.89 -45.02 -46.37
C SER A 444 13.82 -45.70 -47.26
N ARG A 445 12.56 -45.33 -46.91
CA ARG A 445 11.29 -45.17 -47.67
C ARG A 445 10.40 -46.39 -47.96
N VAL A 446 9.05 -46.32 -48.06
CA VAL A 446 7.90 -45.41 -47.75
C VAL A 446 6.64 -46.20 -48.22
N LEU A 447 5.46 -45.99 -47.61
CA LEU A 447 4.05 -46.06 -48.14
C LEU A 447 3.14 -45.97 -46.89
N VAL A 448 2.29 -44.97 -46.57
CA VAL A 448 1.27 -44.13 -47.24
C VAL A 448 0.01 -44.88 -47.70
N GLU A 449 -1.15 -44.29 -47.30
CA GLU A 449 -2.59 -44.52 -47.58
C GLU A 449 -3.37 -44.97 -46.32
N ASP A 450 -4.54 -44.45 -45.93
CA ASP A 450 -5.29 -43.22 -46.24
C ASP A 450 -6.39 -43.05 -45.17
N LEU A 451 -6.84 -41.82 -44.95
CA LEU A 451 -8.08 -41.46 -44.24
C LEU A 451 -9.29 -41.71 -45.15
N GLU A 452 -10.40 -42.24 -44.61
CA GLU A 452 -11.77 -41.73 -44.84
C GLU A 452 -12.88 -42.59 -44.18
N ASN A 453 -13.99 -41.92 -43.86
CA ASN A 453 -15.31 -42.42 -43.43
C ASN A 453 -15.56 -42.68 -41.94
N CYS A 454 -16.04 -41.65 -41.24
CA CYS A 454 -17.45 -41.61 -40.81
C CYS A 454 -17.80 -40.26 -40.14
N CYS A 455 -18.25 -39.30 -40.95
CA CYS A 455 -19.31 -38.38 -40.55
C CYS A 455 -20.58 -38.83 -41.28
N ASN A 456 -21.63 -39.20 -40.54
CA ASN A 456 -23.01 -38.82 -40.86
C ASN A 456 -23.91 -39.06 -39.65
N SER A 457 -24.60 -37.98 -39.29
CA SER A 457 -25.73 -37.87 -38.36
C SER A 457 -26.80 -38.94 -38.56
N PHE A 458 -27.48 -39.37 -37.48
CA PHE A 458 -28.92 -39.14 -37.30
C PHE A 458 -29.38 -39.51 -35.88
N THR A 459 -30.41 -38.79 -35.49
CA THR A 459 -31.05 -38.54 -34.20
C THR A 459 -32.04 -39.62 -33.72
N LEU A 460 -32.55 -39.41 -32.49
CA LEU A 460 -33.80 -39.88 -31.89
C LEU A 460 -33.82 -41.23 -31.16
N CYS A 461 -33.90 -41.15 -29.82
CA CYS A 461 -35.08 -41.66 -29.13
C CYS A 461 -35.36 -40.81 -27.88
N GLU A 462 -36.55 -40.25 -27.87
CA GLU A 462 -37.12 -39.29 -26.93
C GLU A 462 -38.06 -40.04 -25.95
N ARG A 463 -38.25 -39.47 -24.74
CA ARG A 463 -39.39 -39.68 -23.78
C ARG A 463 -39.42 -40.97 -22.96
N SER A 464 -39.93 -41.05 -21.73
CA SER A 464 -40.44 -40.15 -20.67
C SER A 464 -40.87 -41.07 -19.52
N CYS A 465 -40.76 -40.66 -18.23
CA CYS A 465 -41.67 -41.06 -17.13
C CYS A 465 -41.27 -40.42 -15.78
N PRO A 466 -42.17 -40.27 -14.78
CA PRO A 466 -42.96 -39.05 -14.61
C PRO A 466 -42.81 -38.39 -13.24
N GLN A 467 -43.29 -37.15 -13.16
CA GLN A 467 -43.62 -36.44 -11.92
C GLN A 467 -44.69 -37.22 -11.12
N GLN A 468 -44.47 -37.34 -9.81
CA GLN A 468 -45.57 -37.46 -8.85
C GLN A 468 -45.33 -36.52 -7.67
N GLN A 469 -46.22 -35.55 -7.61
CA GLN A 469 -46.51 -34.59 -6.55
C GLN A 469 -47.14 -35.34 -5.38
N GLN A 470 -46.72 -35.08 -4.13
CA GLN A 470 -47.65 -35.14 -2.99
C GLN A 470 -47.20 -34.31 -1.79
N ASP A 471 -48.21 -33.75 -1.14
CA ASP A 471 -48.24 -32.58 -0.28
C ASP A 471 -47.58 -32.72 1.10
N PHE A 472 -47.17 -31.56 1.60
CA PHE A 472 -46.97 -31.28 3.02
C PHE A 472 -48.30 -30.97 3.72
N SER A 473 -48.57 -31.64 4.84
CA SER A 473 -49.36 -31.04 5.93
C SER A 473 -49.05 -31.66 7.29
N ALA A 474 -48.56 -30.79 8.20
CA ALA A 474 -48.99 -30.63 9.59
C ALA A 474 -48.67 -31.69 10.68
N VAL A 475 -47.94 -31.19 11.71
CA VAL A 475 -48.30 -31.21 13.15
C VAL A 475 -47.59 -32.19 14.13
N THR A 476 -46.76 -31.55 14.98
CA THR A 476 -46.47 -31.71 16.43
C THR A 476 -45.61 -32.84 17.05
N ARG A 477 -44.58 -32.37 17.78
CA ARG A 477 -44.16 -32.67 19.18
C ARG A 477 -44.61 -34.01 19.81
N GLU A 478 -43.67 -34.84 20.26
CA GLU A 478 -43.23 -35.03 21.67
C GLU A 478 -42.42 -36.34 21.88
N ASN A 479 -41.42 -36.24 22.76
CA ASN A 479 -40.86 -37.23 23.70
C ASN A 479 -41.07 -38.75 23.49
N SER A 480 -39.97 -39.51 23.63
CA SER A 480 -39.73 -40.46 24.74
C SER A 480 -38.96 -41.74 24.36
N TRP A 481 -38.27 -42.25 25.37
CA TRP A 481 -37.38 -43.40 25.42
C TRP A 481 -38.07 -44.77 25.27
N ASN A 482 -37.23 -45.77 24.91
CA ASN A 482 -37.14 -47.17 25.41
C ASN A 482 -37.37 -48.33 24.43
N ASP A 483 -36.31 -49.17 24.40
CA ASP A 483 -36.22 -50.64 24.43
C ASP A 483 -37.07 -51.55 23.53
N GLY A 484 -36.35 -52.43 22.82
CA GLY A 484 -36.47 -53.87 23.06
C GLY A 484 -36.94 -54.78 21.90
N GLY A 485 -36.12 -55.78 21.56
CA GLY A 485 -36.52 -57.02 20.86
C GLY A 485 -35.85 -57.20 19.49
N ARG A 486 -34.63 -57.74 19.35
CA ARG A 486 -34.24 -59.18 19.31
C ARG A 486 -35.11 -60.06 18.41
N ASP A 487 -34.51 -60.52 17.31
CA ASP A 487 -34.57 -61.92 16.88
C ASP A 487 -33.23 -62.35 16.25
N CYS A 488 -32.66 -63.42 16.80
CA CYS A 488 -31.44 -64.09 16.35
C CYS A 488 -31.74 -65.58 16.14
N ILE A 489 -31.36 -66.13 14.98
CA ILE A 489 -31.11 -67.55 14.73
C ILE A 489 -29.97 -67.58 13.68
N GLY A 490 -28.83 -68.25 13.78
CA GLY A 490 -28.21 -69.09 14.80
C GLY A 490 -27.01 -69.83 14.19
N ILE A 491 -25.89 -69.92 14.94
CA ILE A 491 -24.94 -71.07 15.01
C ILE A 491 -24.03 -71.29 13.76
N SER A 492 -22.70 -71.51 13.79
CA SER A 492 -21.75 -72.08 14.76
C SER A 492 -20.30 -71.58 14.55
N ILE A 493 -19.51 -71.57 15.63
CA ILE A 493 -18.04 -71.51 15.65
C ILE A 493 -17.50 -72.88 16.12
N PRO A 494 -16.27 -73.27 15.75
CA PRO A 494 -15.37 -73.80 16.79
C PRO A 494 -13.94 -73.22 16.74
N ASN A 495 -13.59 -72.55 17.85
CA ASN A 495 -12.46 -72.76 18.77
C ASN A 495 -10.98 -72.79 18.33
N HIS A 496 -10.26 -71.84 18.95
CA HIS A 496 -9.05 -71.98 19.78
C HIS A 496 -7.64 -71.70 19.22
N HIS A 497 -7.00 -70.75 19.94
CA HIS A 497 -5.61 -70.72 20.41
C HIS A 497 -4.45 -70.29 19.49
N SER A 498 -3.84 -69.17 19.89
CA SER A 498 -2.39 -69.00 20.16
C SER A 498 -1.61 -67.97 19.33
N CYS A 499 -0.85 -67.18 20.09
CA CYS A 499 0.20 -66.25 19.69
C CYS A 499 1.28 -66.82 18.74
N CYS A 500 1.96 -65.87 18.11
CA CYS A 500 3.29 -65.93 17.45
C CYS A 500 3.35 -66.46 16.00
N LYS A 501 3.42 -65.53 15.04
CA LYS A 501 4.66 -65.18 14.29
C LYS A 501 4.36 -64.25 13.10
N LEU A 502 5.18 -63.20 12.97
CA LEU A 502 5.30 -62.38 11.76
C LEU A 502 5.66 -63.25 10.54
N SER A 503 5.07 -62.94 9.38
CA SER A 503 5.62 -63.30 8.07
C SER A 503 5.45 -62.17 7.07
N THR A 504 6.59 -61.67 6.61
CA THR A 504 6.83 -60.59 5.65
C THR A 504 6.47 -61.00 4.23
N THR A 505 5.21 -60.82 3.79
CA THR A 505 4.88 -61.02 2.35
C THR A 505 3.69 -60.19 1.83
N LYS A 506 3.50 -58.95 2.30
CA LYS A 506 2.47 -58.01 1.77
C LYS A 506 2.96 -56.57 1.65
N MET A 507 4.18 -56.36 1.14
CA MET A 507 4.75 -55.00 0.96
C MET A 507 5.21 -54.70 -0.48
N LYS A 508 4.89 -55.56 -1.45
CA LYS A 508 5.24 -55.34 -2.88
C LYS A 508 4.05 -54.99 -3.78
N GLN A 509 2.80 -55.17 -3.34
CA GLN A 509 1.62 -54.81 -4.13
C GLN A 509 1.17 -53.35 -3.92
N SER A 510 1.48 -52.72 -2.79
CA SER A 510 1.05 -51.32 -2.53
C SER A 510 1.95 -50.25 -3.17
N PHE A 511 3.19 -50.59 -3.57
CA PHE A 511 4.12 -49.62 -4.17
C PHE A 511 3.87 -49.39 -5.66
N VAL A 512 3.39 -50.42 -6.37
CA VAL A 512 3.08 -50.34 -7.81
C VAL A 512 1.82 -49.50 -8.06
N THR A 513 0.82 -49.61 -7.19
CA THR A 513 -0.43 -48.82 -7.29
C THR A 513 -0.21 -47.34 -7.03
N LEU A 514 0.68 -46.98 -6.09
CA LEU A 514 0.97 -45.57 -5.77
C LEU A 514 1.73 -44.87 -6.89
N VAL A 515 2.67 -45.56 -7.55
CA VAL A 515 3.42 -45.02 -8.70
C VAL A 515 2.52 -44.84 -9.92
N ILE A 516 1.57 -45.75 -10.16
CA ILE A 516 0.60 -45.62 -11.26
C ILE A 516 -0.37 -44.45 -11.00
N VAL A 517 -0.80 -44.24 -9.75
CA VAL A 517 -1.67 -43.11 -9.37
C VAL A 517 -0.92 -41.77 -9.47
N LEU A 518 0.38 -41.73 -9.15
CA LEU A 518 1.20 -40.52 -9.29
C LEU A 518 1.52 -40.20 -10.76
N LEU A 519 1.78 -41.21 -11.60
CA LEU A 519 1.98 -41.01 -13.04
C LEU A 519 0.66 -40.64 -13.76
N ALA A 520 -0.49 -41.15 -13.29
CA ALA A 520 -1.80 -40.74 -13.77
C ALA A 520 -2.15 -39.31 -13.33
N ALA A 521 -1.77 -38.89 -12.13
CA ALA A 521 -1.96 -37.52 -11.63
C ALA A 521 -1.12 -36.49 -12.41
N GLU A 522 0.02 -36.88 -12.96
CA GLU A 522 0.87 -36.04 -13.81
C GLU A 522 0.33 -35.92 -15.25
N GLN A 523 -0.37 -36.95 -15.76
CA GLN A 523 -1.08 -36.90 -17.04
C GLN A 523 -2.42 -36.12 -16.99
N ILE A 524 -3.08 -36.09 -15.83
CA ILE A 524 -4.36 -35.36 -15.66
C ILE A 524 -4.15 -33.84 -15.50
N ARG A 525 -2.93 -33.36 -15.19
CA ARG A 525 -2.60 -31.92 -15.14
C ARG A 525 -2.43 -31.23 -16.49
N SER A 526 -2.37 -31.95 -17.60
CA SER A 526 -2.40 -31.36 -18.94
C SER A 526 -3.64 -31.79 -19.69
N SER A 527 -4.76 -31.10 -19.46
CA SER A 527 -5.94 -31.28 -20.30
C SER A 527 -5.62 -30.91 -21.76
N PRO A 528 -6.24 -31.58 -22.76
CA PRO A 528 -6.11 -31.18 -24.17
C PRO A 528 -6.55 -29.72 -24.41
N THR A 529 -7.49 -29.22 -23.60
CA THR A 529 -8.04 -27.85 -23.69
C THR A 529 -7.01 -26.79 -23.31
N GLY A 530 -6.29 -26.92 -22.19
CA GLY A 530 -5.28 -25.94 -21.79
C GLY A 530 -4.07 -25.89 -22.73
N ARG A 531 -3.78 -26.99 -23.45
CA ARG A 531 -2.73 -27.03 -24.47
C ARG A 531 -3.15 -26.29 -25.76
N LEU A 532 -4.42 -26.33 -26.11
CA LEU A 532 -4.99 -25.61 -27.25
C LEU A 532 -5.10 -24.10 -26.97
N GLU A 533 -5.54 -23.71 -25.77
CA GLU A 533 -5.62 -22.31 -25.34
C GLU A 533 -4.24 -21.64 -25.33
N LYS A 534 -3.22 -22.31 -24.76
CA LYS A 534 -1.85 -21.80 -24.78
C LYS A 534 -1.30 -21.64 -26.19
N PHE A 535 -1.57 -22.59 -27.08
CA PHE A 535 -1.15 -22.51 -28.48
C PHE A 535 -1.86 -21.36 -29.23
N ALA A 536 -3.14 -21.09 -28.92
CA ALA A 536 -3.88 -19.98 -29.49
C ALA A 536 -3.34 -18.62 -29.01
N PHE A 537 -3.03 -18.47 -27.72
CA PHE A 537 -2.46 -17.23 -27.17
C PHE A 537 -1.09 -16.90 -27.76
N GLU A 538 -0.20 -17.88 -27.91
CA GLU A 538 1.12 -17.68 -28.55
C GLU A 538 1.01 -17.20 -30.01
N LYS A 539 -0.03 -17.64 -30.72
CA LYS A 539 -0.33 -17.15 -32.08
C LYS A 539 -0.73 -15.67 -32.05
N TYR A 540 -1.55 -15.24 -31.09
CA TYR A 540 -1.90 -13.84 -30.93
C TYR A 540 -0.71 -13.00 -30.50
N LEU A 541 0.14 -13.49 -29.59
CA LEU A 541 1.35 -12.81 -29.15
C LEU A 541 2.35 -12.58 -30.31
N THR A 542 2.48 -13.55 -31.20
CA THR A 542 3.31 -13.40 -32.41
C THR A 542 2.78 -12.29 -33.33
N ARG A 543 1.46 -12.23 -33.51
CA ARG A 543 0.81 -11.18 -34.31
C ARG A 543 0.89 -9.82 -33.65
N ALA A 544 0.70 -9.74 -32.32
CA ALA A 544 0.86 -8.54 -31.53
C ALA A 544 2.26 -7.93 -31.73
N ARG A 545 3.32 -8.74 -31.59
CA ARG A 545 4.69 -8.28 -31.86
C ARG A 545 4.87 -7.77 -33.28
N ALA A 546 4.27 -8.44 -34.27
CA ALA A 546 4.33 -8.01 -35.67
C ALA A 546 3.61 -6.68 -35.94
N VAL A 547 2.55 -6.35 -35.18
CA VAL A 547 1.91 -5.02 -35.20
C VAL A 547 2.88 -3.97 -34.65
N LEU A 548 3.46 -4.25 -33.48
CA LEU A 548 4.38 -3.33 -32.79
C LEU A 548 5.74 -3.16 -33.51
N ASP A 549 6.09 -4.06 -34.42
CA ASP A 549 7.25 -3.91 -35.31
C ASP A 549 6.99 -2.94 -36.48
N ARG A 550 5.73 -2.65 -36.82
CA ARG A 550 5.35 -1.77 -37.94
C ARG A 550 5.11 -0.33 -37.51
N VAL A 551 4.58 -0.12 -36.31
CA VAL A 551 4.19 1.18 -35.77
C VAL A 551 4.78 1.32 -34.37
N PRO A 552 5.34 2.50 -34.02
CA PRO A 552 5.85 2.71 -32.68
C PRO A 552 4.72 2.55 -31.66
N LEU A 553 4.91 1.67 -30.67
CA LEU A 553 4.15 1.77 -29.42
C LEU A 553 4.57 3.05 -28.72
N ILE A 554 3.61 3.94 -28.46
CA ILE A 554 3.83 5.19 -27.75
C ILE A 554 3.04 5.15 -26.45
N ASP A 555 3.77 5.06 -25.35
CA ASP A 555 3.19 5.22 -24.02
C ASP A 555 3.18 6.70 -23.61
N GLY A 556 2.02 7.15 -23.12
CA GLY A 556 1.74 8.55 -22.80
C GLY A 556 2.25 9.01 -21.45
N HIS A 557 2.61 8.11 -20.53
CA HIS A 557 2.96 8.48 -19.17
C HIS A 557 3.79 7.41 -18.44
N ASN A 558 5.03 7.76 -18.10
CA ASN A 558 5.93 6.92 -17.32
C ASN A 558 6.80 7.76 -16.37
N ASP A 559 6.74 7.46 -15.07
CA ASP A 559 7.42 8.18 -14.00
C ASP A 559 8.82 7.64 -13.68
N PHE A 560 9.48 7.00 -14.64
CA PHE A 560 10.87 6.63 -14.48
C PHE A 560 11.76 7.80 -13.99
N PRO A 561 11.59 9.06 -14.47
CA PRO A 561 12.31 10.23 -13.93
C PRO A 561 12.06 10.50 -12.44
N MET A 562 10.85 10.22 -11.92
CA MET A 562 10.58 10.29 -10.48
C MET A 562 11.44 9.28 -9.73
N THR A 563 11.53 8.03 -10.22
CA THR A 563 12.39 7.02 -9.59
C THR A 563 13.87 7.36 -9.69
N LEU A 564 14.33 7.99 -10.78
CA LEU A 564 15.71 8.53 -10.87
C LEU A 564 15.96 9.59 -9.80
N ARG A 565 14.97 10.44 -9.50
CA ARG A 565 15.05 11.44 -8.44
C ARG A 565 15.11 10.80 -7.06
N ASP A 566 14.15 9.93 -6.76
CA ASP A 566 13.96 9.41 -5.42
C ASP A 566 15.04 8.39 -5.03
N LEU A 567 15.46 7.58 -6.00
CA LEU A 567 16.40 6.48 -5.77
C LEU A 567 17.84 6.87 -6.10
N ALA A 568 18.05 7.68 -7.15
CA ALA A 568 19.38 8.05 -7.64
C ALA A 568 19.75 9.52 -7.35
N ARG A 569 18.84 10.33 -6.79
CA ARG A 569 19.01 11.78 -6.64
C ARG A 569 19.39 12.45 -7.98
N ASN A 570 18.79 11.98 -9.07
CA ASN A 570 19.05 12.42 -10.45
C ASN A 570 20.51 12.21 -10.94
N GLN A 571 21.30 11.37 -10.27
CA GLN A 571 22.67 11.04 -10.66
C GLN A 571 22.68 9.93 -11.73
N VAL A 572 22.60 10.33 -13.00
CA VAL A 572 22.51 9.40 -14.15
C VAL A 572 23.85 9.11 -14.85
N GLY A 573 24.94 9.80 -14.49
CA GLY A 573 26.19 9.76 -15.25
C GLY A 573 26.85 8.38 -15.36
N ASP A 574 26.85 7.61 -14.26
CA ASP A 574 27.39 6.25 -14.21
C ASP A 574 26.28 5.19 -14.01
N LEU A 575 25.01 5.59 -14.13
CA LEU A 575 23.88 4.69 -13.89
C LEU A 575 23.63 3.82 -15.13
N ASP A 576 23.90 2.52 -15.00
CA ASP A 576 23.50 1.55 -16.00
C ASP A 576 22.00 1.22 -15.87
N ILE A 577 21.19 1.74 -16.79
CA ILE A 577 19.75 1.49 -16.86
C ILE A 577 19.38 0.37 -17.84
N ASN A 578 20.33 -0.49 -18.24
CA ASN A 578 20.03 -1.61 -19.13
C ASN A 578 19.15 -2.67 -18.46
N ASP A 579 19.46 -3.01 -17.21
CA ASP A 579 18.71 -3.98 -16.39
C ASP A 579 18.70 -3.52 -14.93
N LEU A 580 17.52 -3.08 -14.48
CA LEU A 580 17.32 -2.61 -13.11
C LEU A 580 16.67 -3.67 -12.22
N THR A 581 16.37 -4.86 -12.74
CA THR A 581 15.74 -5.95 -11.97
C THR A 581 16.67 -6.57 -10.93
N THR A 582 17.98 -6.37 -11.07
CA THR A 582 19.01 -6.86 -10.15
C THR A 582 19.83 -5.75 -9.49
N SER A 583 19.60 -4.50 -9.88
CA SER A 583 20.36 -3.33 -9.41
C SER A 583 19.63 -2.62 -8.27
N GLU A 584 20.17 -2.67 -7.06
CA GLU A 584 19.61 -1.92 -5.92
C GLU A 584 19.87 -0.41 -6.06
N PRO A 585 18.92 0.46 -5.66
CA PRO A 585 17.67 0.16 -4.95
C PRO A 585 16.46 -0.19 -5.86
N TRP A 586 16.63 -0.22 -7.19
CA TRP A 586 15.51 -0.51 -8.11
C TRP A 586 15.01 -1.95 -8.01
N ALA A 587 15.90 -2.92 -7.81
CA ALA A 587 15.53 -4.33 -7.67
C ALA A 587 14.52 -4.59 -6.55
N SER A 588 14.59 -3.82 -5.46
CA SER A 588 13.68 -3.92 -4.31
C SER A 588 12.53 -2.91 -4.33
N SER A 589 12.46 -2.03 -5.33
CA SER A 589 11.41 -1.02 -5.46
C SER A 589 10.17 -1.59 -6.15
N SER A 590 9.01 -1.45 -5.50
CA SER A 590 7.71 -1.79 -6.09
C SER A 590 7.34 -0.92 -7.28
N SER A 591 8.01 0.22 -7.46
CA SER A 591 7.79 1.13 -8.59
C SER A 591 8.88 0.98 -9.67
N SER A 592 9.63 -0.13 -9.69
CA SER A 592 10.65 -0.41 -10.71
C SER A 592 10.08 -1.18 -11.90
N HIS A 593 9.40 -0.46 -12.78
CA HIS A 593 8.73 -1.04 -13.95
C HIS A 593 9.49 -0.85 -15.26
N THR A 594 10.56 -0.06 -15.27
CA THR A 594 11.21 0.40 -16.51
C THR A 594 12.72 0.22 -16.46
N ASP A 595 13.27 -0.38 -17.51
CA ASP A 595 14.68 -0.36 -17.90
C ASP A 595 14.78 -0.61 -19.42
N ILE A 596 15.95 -0.45 -20.02
CA ILE A 596 16.11 -0.55 -21.47
C ILE A 596 15.73 -1.95 -21.98
N ASN A 597 16.17 -3.02 -21.29
CA ASN A 597 15.89 -4.38 -21.75
C ASN A 597 14.39 -4.68 -21.77
N ARG A 598 13.66 -4.24 -20.73
CA ARG A 598 12.20 -4.38 -20.69
C ARG A 598 11.51 -3.50 -21.73
N LEU A 599 11.92 -2.25 -21.93
CA LEU A 599 11.36 -1.37 -22.98
C LEU A 599 11.50 -2.00 -24.37
N ARG A 600 12.68 -2.57 -24.67
CA ARG A 600 12.94 -3.27 -25.94
C ARG A 600 12.08 -4.52 -26.08
N THR A 601 11.93 -5.29 -25.00
CA THR A 601 11.09 -6.50 -24.97
C THR A 601 9.62 -6.17 -25.22
N GLY A 602 9.15 -5.07 -24.63
CA GLY A 602 7.79 -4.56 -24.81
C GLY A 602 7.52 -3.85 -26.12
N LYS A 603 8.53 -3.73 -27.00
CA LYS A 603 8.44 -3.05 -28.30
C LYS A 603 8.07 -1.56 -28.20
N VAL A 604 8.45 -0.90 -27.12
CA VAL A 604 8.24 0.56 -26.96
C VAL A 604 9.02 1.29 -28.05
N GLY A 605 8.32 2.11 -28.84
CA GLY A 605 8.89 2.91 -29.93
C GLY A 605 9.03 4.38 -29.57
N ALA A 606 8.22 4.90 -28.66
CA ALA A 606 8.41 6.19 -28.02
C ALA A 606 7.80 6.21 -26.60
N GLN A 607 8.28 7.12 -25.77
CA GLN A 607 7.83 7.30 -24.40
C GLN A 607 7.76 8.80 -24.09
N PHE A 608 6.62 9.22 -23.54
CA PHE A 608 6.57 10.46 -22.78
C PHE A 608 7.05 10.19 -21.35
N TRP A 609 8.16 10.81 -20.98
CA TRP A 609 8.73 10.77 -19.64
C TRP A 609 8.08 11.85 -18.78
N SER A 610 7.49 11.46 -17.66
CA SER A 610 6.83 12.38 -16.74
C SER A 610 7.85 13.19 -15.95
N ALA A 611 7.84 14.51 -16.16
CA ALA A 611 8.55 15.48 -15.34
C ALA A 611 7.67 15.89 -14.15
N TYR A 612 7.29 14.92 -13.33
CA TYR A 612 6.44 15.09 -12.16
C TYR A 612 7.15 15.73 -10.98
N VAL A 613 6.43 16.60 -10.26
CA VAL A 613 6.80 17.06 -8.91
C VAL A 613 5.57 17.09 -8.01
N GLY A 614 5.72 16.63 -6.76
CA GLY A 614 4.58 16.54 -5.86
C GLY A 614 3.90 17.89 -5.55
N CYS A 615 2.59 17.85 -5.34
CA CYS A 615 1.72 19.00 -5.06
C CYS A 615 2.19 19.91 -3.91
N THR A 616 2.95 19.38 -2.96
CA THR A 616 3.47 20.15 -1.81
C THR A 616 4.51 21.21 -2.19
N THR A 617 5.00 21.17 -3.43
CA THR A 617 5.94 22.13 -4.02
C THR A 617 5.25 23.37 -4.59
N GLN A 618 3.93 23.35 -4.79
CA GLN A 618 3.15 24.50 -5.26
C GLN A 618 3.38 25.71 -4.32
N TYR A 619 3.61 26.88 -4.92
CA TYR A 619 3.99 28.12 -4.24
C TYR A 619 5.32 28.08 -3.47
N LYS A 620 6.20 27.13 -3.79
CA LYS A 620 7.54 26.99 -3.18
C LYS A 620 8.62 26.79 -4.24
N ASP A 621 8.92 25.54 -4.55
CA ASP A 621 10.05 25.10 -5.37
C ASP A 621 9.60 24.26 -6.57
N ALA A 622 8.32 24.35 -6.96
CA ALA A 622 7.74 23.62 -8.09
C ALA A 622 8.50 23.86 -9.40
N ILE A 623 8.80 25.13 -9.73
CA ILE A 623 9.52 25.49 -10.96
C ILE A 623 10.91 24.83 -10.99
N SER A 624 11.73 25.07 -9.95
CA SER A 624 13.10 24.56 -9.91
C SER A 624 13.14 23.04 -9.96
N LYS A 625 12.26 22.37 -9.20
CA LYS A 625 12.18 20.90 -9.21
C LYS A 625 11.71 20.35 -10.54
N THR A 626 10.76 21.01 -11.21
CA THR A 626 10.32 20.59 -12.55
C THR A 626 11.46 20.71 -13.53
N TRP A 627 12.26 21.78 -13.48
CA TRP A 627 13.43 21.94 -14.34
C TRP A 627 14.50 20.88 -14.08
N GLU A 628 14.73 20.48 -12.82
CA GLU A 628 15.60 19.32 -12.49
C GLU A 628 15.09 18.02 -13.12
N GLN A 629 13.77 17.80 -13.16
CA GLN A 629 13.18 16.61 -13.80
C GLN A 629 13.25 16.67 -15.32
N ILE A 630 13.07 17.85 -15.93
CA ILE A 630 13.29 18.05 -17.37
C ILE A 630 14.77 17.75 -17.71
N ASP A 631 15.70 18.29 -16.92
CA ASP A 631 17.14 18.07 -17.07
C ASP A 631 17.54 16.58 -16.93
N VAL A 632 16.99 15.86 -15.95
CA VAL A 632 17.33 14.44 -15.79
C VAL A 632 16.88 13.59 -16.98
N VAL A 633 15.75 13.93 -17.62
CA VAL A 633 15.32 13.26 -18.86
C VAL A 633 16.32 13.52 -19.98
N HIS A 634 16.74 14.77 -20.20
CA HIS A 634 17.77 15.10 -21.19
C HIS A 634 19.05 14.31 -20.95
N ARG A 635 19.59 14.34 -19.73
CA ARG A 635 20.84 13.63 -19.39
C ARG A 635 20.70 12.12 -19.48
N MET A 636 19.55 11.55 -19.14
CA MET A 636 19.28 10.12 -19.31
C MET A 636 19.34 9.71 -20.78
N VAL A 637 18.74 10.50 -21.66
CA VAL A 637 18.76 10.27 -23.12
C VAL A 637 20.18 10.43 -23.67
N GLU A 638 20.88 11.49 -23.29
CA GLU A 638 22.27 11.76 -23.69
C GLU A 638 23.25 10.66 -23.23
N ALA A 639 23.03 10.07 -22.06
CA ALA A 639 23.84 8.97 -21.55
C ALA A 639 23.60 7.65 -22.31
N ASN A 640 22.50 7.52 -23.04
CA ASN A 640 22.07 6.28 -23.70
C ASN A 640 21.70 6.50 -25.19
N PRO A 641 22.58 7.11 -26.01
CA PRO A 641 22.24 7.62 -27.34
C PRO A 641 22.03 6.53 -28.41
N THR A 642 22.44 5.29 -28.12
CA THR A 642 22.16 4.12 -28.97
C THR A 642 20.74 3.59 -28.77
N THR A 643 20.11 3.94 -27.65
CA THR A 643 18.78 3.48 -27.28
C THR A 643 17.73 4.56 -27.47
N PHE A 644 17.99 5.76 -26.96
CA PHE A 644 17.03 6.86 -26.95
C PHE A 644 17.41 7.95 -27.96
N GLU A 645 16.39 8.64 -28.45
CA GLU A 645 16.55 9.90 -29.18
C GLU A 645 15.61 10.92 -28.58
N PHE A 646 16.14 12.09 -28.18
CA PHE A 646 15.29 13.16 -27.68
C PHE A 646 14.53 13.78 -28.85
N VAL A 647 13.20 13.75 -28.80
CA VAL A 647 12.34 14.22 -29.88
C VAL A 647 11.26 15.13 -29.34
N THR A 648 10.82 16.06 -30.18
CA THR A 648 9.86 17.09 -29.77
C THR A 648 8.77 17.34 -30.80
N SER A 649 8.55 16.39 -31.71
CA SER A 649 7.53 16.46 -32.74
C SER A 649 7.00 15.09 -33.09
N ALA A 650 5.82 15.03 -33.72
CA ALA A 650 5.27 13.77 -34.21
C ALA A 650 6.19 13.12 -35.27
N GLN A 651 6.79 13.93 -36.14
CA GLN A 651 7.77 13.45 -37.12
C GLN A 651 9.03 12.89 -36.45
N GLY A 652 9.53 13.55 -35.39
CA GLY A 652 10.70 13.08 -34.66
C GLY A 652 10.49 11.70 -34.05
N ILE A 653 9.29 11.38 -33.58
CA ILE A 653 8.94 10.03 -33.09
C ILE A 653 9.12 8.97 -34.19
N GLU A 654 8.57 9.23 -35.37
CA GLU A 654 8.67 8.30 -36.51
C GLU A 654 10.11 8.16 -36.99
N ASP A 655 10.86 9.26 -37.03
CA ASP A 655 12.27 9.27 -37.41
C ASP A 655 13.11 8.44 -36.43
N ALA A 656 12.91 8.61 -35.11
CA ALA A 656 13.60 7.82 -34.09
C ALA A 656 13.25 6.33 -34.18
N PHE A 657 11.97 6.01 -34.37
CA PHE A 657 11.51 4.64 -34.53
C PHE A 657 12.11 3.98 -35.78
N SER A 658 12.18 4.70 -36.91
CA SER A 658 12.79 4.20 -38.15
C SER A 658 14.29 3.90 -38.02
N GLN A 659 14.96 4.59 -37.09
CA GLN A 659 16.36 4.36 -36.73
C GLN A 659 16.54 3.23 -35.68
N GLY A 660 15.45 2.59 -35.24
CA GLY A 660 15.46 1.57 -34.20
C GLY A 660 15.73 2.13 -32.80
N LYS A 661 15.50 3.43 -32.57
CA LYS A 661 15.59 4.07 -31.25
C LYS A 661 14.21 4.28 -30.65
N ILE A 662 14.19 4.59 -29.36
CA ILE A 662 12.98 4.96 -28.62
C ILE A 662 12.93 6.49 -28.58
N GLY A 663 11.93 7.08 -29.25
CA GLY A 663 11.67 8.51 -29.17
C GLY A 663 11.33 8.92 -27.74
N SER A 664 12.11 9.81 -27.15
CA SER A 664 11.95 10.25 -25.77
C SER A 664 11.45 11.69 -25.75
N LEU A 665 10.26 11.88 -25.20
CA LEU A 665 9.59 13.17 -25.05
C LEU A 665 9.40 13.50 -23.57
N ILE A 666 9.06 14.75 -23.29
CA ILE A 666 8.80 15.21 -21.91
C ILE A 666 7.36 15.69 -21.82
N GLY A 667 6.68 15.23 -20.78
CA GLY A 667 5.41 15.79 -20.34
C GLY A 667 5.49 16.26 -18.90
N VAL A 668 4.98 17.46 -18.61
CA VAL A 668 4.98 18.02 -17.25
C VAL A 668 3.67 17.65 -16.58
N GLU A 669 3.74 16.97 -15.44
CA GLU A 669 2.56 16.50 -14.72
C GLU A 669 2.18 17.47 -13.59
N GLY A 670 1.31 18.42 -13.93
CA GLY A 670 0.67 19.34 -13.01
C GLY A 670 0.96 20.81 -13.31
N GLY A 671 -0.08 21.61 -13.46
CA GLY A 671 0.02 23.04 -13.78
C GLY A 671 0.64 23.89 -12.66
N HIS A 672 0.82 23.35 -11.45
CA HIS A 672 1.57 24.03 -10.39
C HIS A 672 3.04 24.25 -10.77
N SER A 673 3.57 23.47 -11.72
CA SER A 673 4.92 23.61 -12.26
C SER A 673 5.17 24.93 -12.99
N ILE A 674 4.13 25.59 -13.52
CA ILE A 674 4.29 26.92 -14.15
C ILE A 674 4.10 28.08 -13.16
N ASP A 675 3.71 27.80 -11.91
CA ASP A 675 3.39 28.79 -10.87
C ASP A 675 2.52 29.95 -11.40
N SER A 676 1.51 29.59 -12.20
CA SER A 676 0.59 30.53 -12.86
C SER A 676 1.26 31.57 -13.76
N SER A 677 2.35 31.20 -14.45
CA SER A 677 3.09 32.08 -15.37
C SER A 677 3.14 31.52 -16.79
N LEU A 678 2.57 32.27 -17.75
CA LEU A 678 2.66 31.96 -19.18
C LEU A 678 4.10 32.03 -19.71
N ALA A 679 4.97 32.84 -19.10
CA ALA A 679 6.38 32.89 -19.46
C ALA A 679 7.10 31.59 -19.08
N VAL A 680 6.81 31.04 -17.90
CA VAL A 680 7.38 29.75 -17.47
C VAL A 680 6.88 28.61 -18.36
N LEU A 681 5.59 28.63 -18.75
CA LEU A 681 5.03 27.68 -19.72
C LEU A 681 5.80 27.69 -21.05
N ARG A 682 6.06 28.87 -21.63
CA ARG A 682 6.87 29.00 -22.86
C ARG A 682 8.29 28.51 -22.67
N MET A 683 8.95 28.85 -21.56
CA MET A 683 10.29 28.37 -21.26
C MET A 683 10.33 26.83 -21.16
N MET A 684 9.30 26.21 -20.57
CA MET A 684 9.18 24.75 -20.53
C MET A 684 9.02 24.15 -21.94
N TYR A 685 8.22 24.77 -22.80
CA TYR A 685 8.11 24.36 -24.21
C TYR A 685 9.46 24.44 -24.94
N ASP A 686 10.23 25.51 -24.73
CA ASP A 686 11.56 25.70 -25.32
C ASP A 686 12.58 24.67 -24.80
N MET A 687 12.44 24.24 -23.54
CA MET A 687 13.21 23.12 -22.96
C MET A 687 12.75 21.74 -23.45
N GLY A 688 11.73 21.68 -24.31
CA GLY A 688 11.30 20.47 -25.02
C GLY A 688 10.06 19.77 -24.44
N VAL A 689 9.36 20.39 -23.49
CA VAL A 689 8.07 19.87 -22.99
C VAL A 689 7.02 19.91 -24.09
N ARG A 690 6.25 18.82 -24.25
CA ARG A 690 5.25 18.68 -25.33
C ARG A 690 3.84 18.35 -24.88
N TYR A 691 3.64 17.98 -23.62
CA TYR A 691 2.34 18.13 -22.97
C TYR A 691 2.49 18.74 -21.57
N MET A 692 1.41 19.33 -21.07
CA MET A 692 1.27 19.65 -19.65
C MET A 692 -0.09 19.14 -19.14
N THR A 693 -0.05 18.36 -18.06
CA THR A 693 -1.24 17.96 -17.29
C THR A 693 -1.71 19.17 -16.50
N MET A 694 -2.96 19.62 -16.72
CA MET A 694 -3.41 20.92 -16.20
C MET A 694 -3.38 21.00 -14.67
N THR A 695 -3.63 19.88 -13.99
CA THR A 695 -3.49 19.71 -12.54
C THR A 695 -2.82 18.36 -12.26
N HIS A 696 -2.23 18.18 -11.07
CA HIS A 696 -2.05 16.84 -10.51
C HIS A 696 -3.18 16.60 -9.50
N SER A 697 -2.96 15.88 -8.40
CA SER A 697 -3.93 15.66 -7.31
C SER A 697 -4.14 16.89 -6.41
N CYS A 698 -3.97 18.10 -6.95
CA CYS A 698 -4.15 19.39 -6.28
C CYS A 698 -4.59 20.45 -7.30
N ALA A 699 -5.43 21.38 -6.85
CA ALA A 699 -5.89 22.49 -7.69
C ALA A 699 -4.77 23.52 -7.82
N THR A 700 -4.66 24.12 -9.01
CA THR A 700 -3.89 25.33 -9.24
C THR A 700 -4.78 26.55 -8.96
N PRO A 701 -4.26 27.79 -8.95
CA PRO A 701 -5.08 29.00 -8.96
C PRO A 701 -6.07 29.15 -10.12
N TRP A 702 -6.02 28.27 -11.12
CA TRP A 702 -6.72 28.47 -12.39
C TRP A 702 -7.39 27.21 -12.95
N ALA A 703 -7.26 26.07 -12.29
CA ALA A 703 -7.89 24.81 -12.68
C ALA A 703 -8.18 23.90 -11.47
N ASP A 704 -9.38 23.31 -11.46
CA ASP A 704 -9.78 22.29 -10.48
C ASP A 704 -9.29 20.88 -10.85
N ASN A 705 -8.83 20.14 -9.84
CA ASN A 705 -8.38 18.75 -9.96
C ASN A 705 -9.50 17.75 -9.65
N SER A 706 -9.34 16.47 -10.01
CA SER A 706 -10.36 15.43 -9.92
C SER A 706 -10.86 15.16 -8.51
N GLN A 707 -10.10 15.53 -7.47
CA GLN A 707 -10.53 15.32 -6.09
C GLN A 707 -11.79 16.12 -5.74
N VAL A 708 -12.11 17.19 -6.49
CA VAL A 708 -13.36 17.95 -6.28
C VAL A 708 -14.61 17.17 -6.71
N ASP A 709 -14.47 16.15 -7.57
CA ASP A 709 -15.59 15.31 -8.00
C ASP A 709 -15.90 14.18 -7.02
N ASN A 710 -15.11 14.02 -5.96
CA ASN A 710 -15.43 13.08 -4.89
C ASN A 710 -16.73 13.52 -4.18
N PRO A 711 -17.50 12.59 -3.59
CA PRO A 711 -18.63 12.95 -2.75
C PRO A 711 -18.22 13.95 -1.65
N GLY A 712 -18.86 15.11 -1.61
CA GLY A 712 -18.53 16.20 -0.67
C GLY A 712 -17.34 17.08 -1.09
N GLY A 713 -16.73 16.84 -2.26
CA GLY A 713 -15.73 17.71 -2.84
C GLY A 713 -16.30 19.09 -3.14
N VAL A 714 -15.52 20.13 -2.81
CA VAL A 714 -15.88 21.53 -3.08
C VAL A 714 -14.97 22.03 -4.19
N ALA A 715 -15.58 22.44 -5.30
CA ALA A 715 -14.86 23.08 -6.40
C ALA A 715 -14.21 24.37 -5.90
N VAL A 716 -12.94 24.59 -6.25
CA VAL A 716 -12.23 25.84 -5.90
C VAL A 716 -12.62 26.92 -6.90
N HIS A 717 -12.72 26.55 -8.18
CA HIS A 717 -12.94 27.48 -9.30
C HIS A 717 -14.18 27.19 -10.14
N ASP A 718 -14.79 26.02 -9.96
CA ASP A 718 -15.82 25.45 -10.84
C ASP A 718 -15.28 25.20 -12.27
N GLY A 719 -14.12 24.53 -12.34
CA GLY A 719 -13.45 24.17 -13.58
C GLY A 719 -12.24 25.05 -13.90
N LEU A 720 -12.28 25.74 -15.05
CA LEU A 720 -11.25 26.69 -15.48
C LEU A 720 -11.66 28.14 -15.19
N THR A 721 -10.75 28.89 -14.56
CA THR A 721 -10.88 30.35 -14.47
C THR A 721 -10.65 31.01 -15.83
N PRO A 722 -10.94 32.31 -16.01
CA PRO A 722 -10.56 33.03 -17.23
C PRO A 722 -9.07 32.92 -17.55
N PHE A 723 -8.20 33.01 -16.54
CA PHE A 723 -6.76 32.80 -16.73
C PHE A 723 -6.44 31.36 -17.17
N GLY A 724 -7.13 30.35 -16.61
CA GLY A 724 -7.01 28.96 -17.04
C GLY A 724 -7.35 28.76 -18.52
N LYS A 725 -8.34 29.50 -19.04
CA LYS A 725 -8.65 29.51 -20.48
C LYS A 725 -7.55 30.19 -21.31
N THR A 726 -6.91 31.24 -20.79
CA THR A 726 -5.72 31.84 -21.42
C THR A 726 -4.54 30.85 -21.45
N VAL A 727 -4.36 30.04 -20.39
CA VAL A 727 -3.35 28.96 -20.38
C VAL A 727 -3.62 27.95 -21.51
N VAL A 728 -4.88 27.50 -21.66
CA VAL A 728 -5.29 26.61 -22.78
C VAL A 728 -4.98 27.24 -24.14
N ALA A 729 -5.31 28.52 -24.32
CA ALA A 729 -5.04 29.24 -25.57
C ALA A 729 -3.54 29.37 -25.88
N GLU A 730 -2.70 29.63 -24.87
CA GLU A 730 -1.24 29.68 -25.05
C GLU A 730 -0.66 28.29 -25.35
N MET A 731 -1.19 27.22 -24.76
CA MET A 731 -0.81 25.84 -25.10
C MET A 731 -1.17 25.50 -26.56
N ASN A 732 -2.36 25.89 -27.04
CA ASN A 732 -2.73 25.76 -28.45
C ASN A 732 -1.78 26.55 -29.36
N ARG A 733 -1.48 27.81 -29.03
CA ARG A 733 -0.56 28.66 -29.81
C ARG A 733 0.85 28.06 -29.87
N LEU A 734 1.30 27.41 -28.81
CA LEU A 734 2.60 26.72 -28.76
C LEU A 734 2.59 25.38 -29.52
N GLY A 735 1.42 24.76 -29.71
CA GLY A 735 1.34 23.36 -30.15
C GLY A 735 1.73 22.38 -29.05
N MET A 736 1.56 22.78 -27.79
CA MET A 736 1.69 21.92 -26.63
C MET A 736 0.38 21.16 -26.41
N LEU A 737 0.45 19.84 -26.27
CA LEU A 737 -0.70 19.00 -25.96
C LEU A 737 -1.26 19.35 -24.57
N ILE A 738 -2.57 19.50 -24.51
CA ILE A 738 -3.30 19.70 -23.26
C ILE A 738 -3.66 18.33 -22.71
N ASP A 739 -3.17 18.01 -21.52
CA ASP A 739 -3.46 16.75 -20.84
C ASP A 739 -4.49 16.96 -19.71
N LEU A 740 -5.58 16.22 -19.80
CA LEU A 740 -6.74 16.25 -18.91
C LEU A 740 -6.75 15.11 -17.88
N SER A 741 -5.69 14.33 -17.78
CA SER A 741 -5.51 13.45 -16.62
C SER A 741 -5.48 14.28 -15.33
N HIS A 742 -5.92 13.72 -14.21
CA HIS A 742 -6.02 14.37 -12.89
C HIS A 742 -6.99 15.56 -12.75
N VAL A 743 -7.61 16.07 -13.81
CA VAL A 743 -8.48 17.25 -13.72
C VAL A 743 -9.90 16.88 -13.29
N SER A 744 -10.68 17.86 -12.81
CA SER A 744 -12.10 17.64 -12.52
C SER A 744 -12.93 17.49 -13.80
N ARG A 745 -14.11 16.85 -13.73
CA ARG A 745 -15.04 16.72 -14.86
C ARG A 745 -15.43 18.07 -15.46
N LYS A 746 -15.59 19.08 -14.60
CA LYS A 746 -15.88 20.45 -15.05
C LYS A 746 -14.68 21.07 -15.77
N THR A 747 -13.47 20.87 -15.26
CA THR A 747 -12.23 21.25 -15.97
C THR A 747 -12.07 20.51 -17.30
N MET A 748 -12.39 19.22 -17.38
CA MET A 748 -12.37 18.45 -18.62
C MET A 748 -13.25 19.11 -19.69
N ARG A 749 -14.49 19.45 -19.31
CA ARG A 749 -15.46 20.09 -20.21
C ARG A 749 -15.00 21.47 -20.65
N ASP A 750 -14.60 22.32 -19.70
CA ASP A 750 -14.15 23.67 -20.00
C ASP A 750 -12.92 23.68 -20.92
N ALA A 751 -11.98 22.76 -20.72
CA ALA A 751 -10.80 22.63 -21.57
C ALA A 751 -11.16 22.10 -22.97
N LEU A 752 -12.04 21.10 -23.09
CA LEU A 752 -12.53 20.58 -24.37
C LEU A 752 -13.32 21.62 -25.17
N GLU A 753 -14.07 22.49 -24.49
CA GLU A 753 -14.81 23.60 -25.12
C GLU A 753 -13.89 24.75 -25.53
N THR A 754 -12.81 25.00 -24.77
CA THR A 754 -11.88 26.10 -25.01
C THR A 754 -10.79 25.74 -26.03
N SER A 755 -10.34 24.49 -26.05
CA SER A 755 -9.23 24.06 -26.89
C SER A 755 -9.63 24.01 -28.37
N THR A 756 -8.82 24.64 -29.20
CA THR A 756 -8.90 24.59 -30.67
C THR A 756 -8.12 23.41 -31.26
N ALA A 757 -7.26 22.77 -30.46
CA ALA A 757 -6.51 21.57 -30.84
C ALA A 757 -7.07 20.31 -30.15
N PRO A 758 -6.81 19.12 -30.72
CA PRO A 758 -7.09 17.85 -30.05
C PRO A 758 -6.35 17.73 -28.70
N VAL A 759 -7.05 17.27 -27.67
CA VAL A 759 -6.49 17.06 -26.32
C VAL A 759 -6.10 15.61 -26.07
N ILE A 760 -5.39 15.36 -24.96
CA ILE A 760 -5.10 14.01 -24.47
C ILE A 760 -5.61 13.80 -23.05
N PHE A 761 -5.84 12.54 -22.70
CA PHE A 761 -5.70 12.07 -21.32
C PHE A 761 -4.50 11.12 -21.33
N SER A 762 -3.34 11.57 -20.82
CA SER A 762 -2.09 10.82 -20.88
C SER A 762 -2.10 9.50 -20.10
N HIS A 763 -2.92 9.36 -19.06
CA HIS A 763 -3.09 8.14 -18.26
C HIS A 763 -4.42 8.15 -17.48
N SER A 764 -5.54 7.90 -18.15
CA SER A 764 -6.87 7.77 -17.51
C SER A 764 -7.70 6.65 -18.15
N SER A 765 -8.52 5.95 -17.36
CA SER A 765 -9.32 4.81 -17.81
C SER A 765 -10.81 5.16 -17.87
N ALA A 766 -11.67 4.21 -18.27
CA ALA A 766 -13.12 4.44 -18.41
C ALA A 766 -13.89 4.43 -17.08
N TYR A 767 -14.66 5.49 -16.80
CA TYR A 767 -15.39 5.66 -15.53
C TYR A 767 -16.51 4.65 -15.34
N ALA A 768 -17.19 4.25 -16.43
CA ALA A 768 -18.32 3.33 -16.36
C ALA A 768 -17.96 1.94 -15.81
N LEU A 769 -16.70 1.51 -15.98
CA LEU A 769 -16.21 0.22 -15.47
C LEU A 769 -15.59 0.32 -14.08
N CYS A 770 -14.94 1.45 -13.77
CA CYS A 770 -14.44 1.76 -12.44
C CYS A 770 -14.68 3.25 -12.15
N ASN A 771 -15.58 3.52 -11.20
CA ASN A 771 -16.18 4.83 -10.93
C ASN A 771 -15.32 5.75 -10.05
N THR A 772 -14.00 5.72 -10.24
CA THR A 772 -13.05 6.65 -9.59
C THR A 772 -13.05 8.02 -10.28
N THR A 773 -12.82 9.09 -9.54
CA THR A 773 -12.71 10.46 -10.11
C THR A 773 -11.56 10.61 -11.10
N ARG A 774 -10.60 9.69 -11.09
CA ARG A 774 -9.48 9.67 -12.04
C ARG A 774 -9.86 9.15 -13.43
N ASN A 775 -11.03 8.55 -13.59
CA ASN A 775 -11.48 7.97 -14.86
C ASN A 775 -12.45 8.88 -15.62
N VAL A 776 -12.48 8.71 -16.94
CA VAL A 776 -13.22 9.56 -17.88
C VAL A 776 -14.67 9.07 -18.04
N PRO A 777 -15.68 9.92 -17.71
CA PRO A 777 -17.09 9.61 -17.93
C PRO A 777 -17.48 9.55 -19.41
N ASP A 778 -18.54 8.79 -19.73
CA ASP A 778 -18.97 8.54 -21.11
C ASP A 778 -19.35 9.82 -21.88
N ASP A 779 -19.95 10.80 -21.21
CA ASP A 779 -20.28 12.08 -21.83
C ASP A 779 -19.00 12.87 -22.19
N ILE A 780 -17.95 12.77 -21.37
CA ILE A 780 -16.63 13.34 -21.69
C ILE A 780 -15.95 12.54 -22.81
N LEU A 781 -16.06 11.20 -22.84
CA LEU A 781 -15.54 10.37 -23.94
C LEU A 781 -16.15 10.79 -25.29
N GLN A 782 -17.44 11.12 -25.32
CA GLN A 782 -18.09 11.65 -26.53
C GLN A 782 -17.53 13.02 -26.94
N LEU A 783 -17.24 13.90 -25.98
CA LEU A 783 -16.59 15.19 -26.27
C LEU A 783 -15.15 15.03 -26.76
N VAL A 784 -14.40 14.06 -26.24
CA VAL A 784 -13.07 13.71 -26.75
C VAL A 784 -13.14 13.27 -28.21
N ALA A 785 -14.15 12.46 -28.56
CA ALA A 785 -14.38 12.06 -29.94
C ALA A 785 -14.67 13.26 -30.86
N GLN A 786 -15.52 14.19 -30.40
CA GLN A 786 -15.85 15.42 -31.14
C GLN A 786 -14.65 16.35 -31.30
N ASN A 787 -13.82 16.49 -30.26
CA ASN A 787 -12.59 17.29 -30.27
C ASN A 787 -11.47 16.65 -31.13
N GLY A 788 -11.53 15.34 -31.38
CA GLY A 788 -10.49 14.61 -32.11
C GLY A 788 -9.36 14.06 -31.23
N GLY A 789 -9.50 14.19 -29.90
CA GLY A 789 -8.50 13.84 -28.88
C GLY A 789 -8.31 12.32 -28.67
N VAL A 790 -7.54 11.94 -27.66
CA VAL A 790 -7.27 10.53 -27.33
C VAL A 790 -7.26 10.30 -25.81
N VAL A 791 -7.84 9.18 -25.37
CA VAL A 791 -7.73 8.69 -23.99
C VAL A 791 -6.71 7.56 -23.95
N MET A 792 -5.61 7.78 -23.21
CA MET A 792 -4.52 6.83 -23.08
C MET A 792 -4.73 6.05 -21.78
N VAL A 793 -5.03 4.76 -21.90
CA VAL A 793 -5.59 3.93 -20.82
C VAL A 793 -4.52 3.65 -19.75
N ASN A 794 -4.89 3.90 -18.49
CA ASN A 794 -4.07 3.67 -17.29
C ASN A 794 -4.16 2.22 -16.80
N PHE A 795 -3.06 1.67 -16.29
CA PHE A 795 -2.99 0.28 -15.82
C PHE A 795 -3.12 0.12 -14.30
N PHE A 796 -3.24 1.20 -13.52
CA PHE A 796 -3.36 1.12 -12.08
C PHE A 796 -4.61 0.32 -11.67
N PRO A 797 -4.49 -0.78 -10.88
CA PRO A 797 -5.64 -1.60 -10.51
C PRO A 797 -6.80 -0.82 -9.87
N PHE A 798 -6.52 0.21 -9.07
CA PHE A 798 -7.57 1.05 -8.48
C PHE A 798 -8.30 1.94 -9.49
N PHE A 799 -7.75 2.13 -10.68
CA PHE A 799 -8.40 2.84 -11.80
C PHE A 799 -8.95 1.87 -12.84
N VAL A 800 -8.61 0.58 -12.77
CA VAL A 800 -9.09 -0.46 -13.70
C VAL A 800 -10.25 -1.24 -13.09
N THR A 801 -10.06 -1.85 -11.92
CA THR A 801 -11.09 -2.68 -11.27
C THR A 801 -11.67 -2.05 -10.00
N CYS A 802 -11.23 -0.82 -9.66
CA CYS A 802 -11.57 -0.17 -8.40
C CYS A 802 -11.16 -1.03 -7.17
N SER A 803 -10.14 -1.87 -7.34
CA SER A 803 -9.63 -2.78 -6.32
C SER A 803 -8.11 -2.86 -6.36
N SER A 804 -7.50 -3.59 -5.43
CA SER A 804 -6.04 -3.77 -5.37
C SER A 804 -5.49 -4.77 -6.40
N THR A 805 -6.35 -5.39 -7.23
CA THR A 805 -5.94 -6.41 -8.20
C THR A 805 -6.65 -6.21 -9.53
N ALA A 806 -5.92 -6.32 -10.63
CA ALA A 806 -6.47 -6.28 -11.98
C ALA A 806 -5.72 -7.28 -12.88
N THR A 807 -6.26 -7.54 -14.06
CA THR A 807 -5.65 -8.40 -15.09
C THR A 807 -5.53 -7.66 -16.42
N VAL A 808 -4.76 -8.20 -17.37
CA VAL A 808 -4.73 -7.71 -18.75
C VAL A 808 -6.12 -7.70 -19.40
N GLN A 809 -7.00 -8.63 -19.02
CA GLN A 809 -8.38 -8.67 -19.49
C GLN A 809 -9.18 -7.45 -19.00
N ASP A 810 -8.96 -7.01 -17.77
CA ASP A 810 -9.66 -5.86 -17.21
C ASP A 810 -9.24 -4.56 -17.92
N VAL A 811 -7.94 -4.39 -18.19
CA VAL A 811 -7.44 -3.27 -18.99
C VAL A 811 -8.05 -3.28 -20.39
N ALA A 812 -8.11 -4.46 -21.04
CA ALA A 812 -8.74 -4.60 -22.34
C ALA A 812 -10.26 -4.28 -22.30
N ASN A 813 -10.96 -4.51 -21.17
CA ASN A 813 -12.36 -4.11 -21.02
C ASN A 813 -12.52 -2.58 -21.10
N HIS A 814 -11.61 -1.80 -20.52
CA HIS A 814 -11.64 -0.34 -20.65
C HIS A 814 -11.43 0.10 -22.11
N MET A 815 -10.53 -0.56 -22.83
CA MET A 815 -10.31 -0.27 -24.26
C MET A 815 -11.55 -0.61 -25.11
N ASP A 816 -12.20 -1.76 -24.84
CA ASP A 816 -13.47 -2.11 -25.49
C ASP A 816 -14.57 -1.07 -25.19
N HIS A 817 -14.69 -0.63 -23.93
CA HIS A 817 -15.66 0.38 -23.55
C HIS A 817 -15.42 1.72 -24.24
N ILE A 818 -14.18 2.24 -24.22
CA ILE A 818 -13.84 3.51 -24.89
C ILE A 818 -14.06 3.37 -26.41
N ARG A 819 -13.74 2.23 -27.01
CA ARG A 819 -14.02 1.95 -28.42
C ARG A 819 -15.50 2.05 -28.76
N ASN A 820 -16.37 1.57 -27.86
CA ASN A 820 -17.81 1.59 -28.07
C ASN A 820 -18.41 3.00 -27.96
N ILE A 821 -17.83 3.86 -27.10
CA ILE A 821 -18.36 5.22 -26.87
C ILE A 821 -17.72 6.27 -27.77
N ALA A 822 -16.38 6.33 -27.78
CA ALA A 822 -15.62 7.35 -28.51
C ALA A 822 -15.17 6.87 -29.90
N GLY A 823 -14.99 5.57 -30.10
CA GLY A 823 -14.44 4.99 -31.31
C GLY A 823 -12.95 4.67 -31.19
N VAL A 824 -12.47 3.76 -32.05
CA VAL A 824 -11.09 3.23 -32.01
C VAL A 824 -10.01 4.29 -32.23
N ASP A 825 -10.37 5.39 -32.89
CA ASP A 825 -9.46 6.51 -33.16
C ASP A 825 -9.11 7.32 -31.89
N HIS A 826 -9.78 7.08 -30.76
CA HIS A 826 -9.65 7.89 -29.54
C HIS A 826 -9.04 7.11 -28.36
N ILE A 827 -8.29 6.05 -28.65
CA ILE A 827 -7.69 5.17 -27.64
C ILE A 827 -6.16 5.15 -27.81
N GLY A 828 -5.45 5.25 -26.69
CA GLY A 828 -4.00 5.03 -26.60
C GLY A 828 -3.63 4.27 -25.33
N ILE A 829 -2.33 4.21 -25.03
CA ILE A 829 -1.80 3.54 -23.84
C ILE A 829 -1.02 4.54 -23.00
N GLY A 830 -1.35 4.62 -21.71
CA GLY A 830 -0.73 5.51 -20.75
C GLY A 830 -0.58 4.79 -19.43
N ALA A 831 0.34 3.83 -19.40
CA ALA A 831 0.34 2.76 -18.41
C ALA A 831 0.59 3.22 -16.98
N ASP A 832 1.17 4.42 -16.79
CA ASP A 832 1.50 4.97 -15.46
C ASP A 832 2.59 4.13 -14.76
N TYR A 833 3.42 3.45 -15.55
CA TYR A 833 4.53 2.68 -15.03
C TYR A 833 5.51 3.61 -14.31
N ASN A 834 6.12 3.05 -13.25
CA ASN A 834 6.93 3.74 -12.24
C ASN A 834 6.17 4.79 -11.39
N GLY A 835 4.95 5.20 -11.76
CA GLY A 835 4.07 6.09 -10.97
C GLY A 835 3.17 5.33 -9.99
N ILE A 836 2.88 4.07 -10.32
CA ILE A 836 2.03 3.16 -9.54
C ILE A 836 2.84 2.12 -8.75
N THR A 837 2.21 1.49 -7.75
CA THR A 837 2.81 0.43 -6.91
C THR A 837 2.25 -0.96 -7.16
N GLU A 838 1.05 -1.03 -7.73
CA GLU A 838 0.38 -2.26 -8.12
C GLU A 838 0.13 -2.24 -9.63
N VAL A 839 0.25 -3.40 -10.25
CA VAL A 839 0.16 -3.57 -11.70
C VAL A 839 -0.75 -4.75 -12.03
N PRO A 840 -1.44 -4.77 -13.18
CA PRO A 840 -2.30 -5.87 -13.55
C PRO A 840 -1.51 -7.16 -13.80
N GLU A 841 -2.10 -8.31 -13.49
CA GLU A 841 -1.56 -9.60 -13.89
C GLU A 841 -1.50 -9.69 -15.42
N GLY A 842 -0.32 -10.04 -15.94
CA GLY A 842 -0.03 -10.03 -17.38
C GLY A 842 0.47 -8.68 -17.93
N LEU A 843 0.58 -7.64 -17.09
CA LEU A 843 1.10 -6.31 -17.41
C LEU A 843 2.02 -5.78 -16.30
N LYS A 844 2.97 -6.60 -15.86
CA LYS A 844 3.77 -6.33 -14.66
C LYS A 844 4.76 -5.17 -14.82
N ASP A 845 5.22 -4.94 -16.04
CA ASP A 845 6.20 -3.91 -16.36
C ASP A 845 6.17 -3.60 -17.87
N VAL A 846 7.01 -2.66 -18.30
CA VAL A 846 7.04 -2.18 -19.69
C VAL A 846 7.38 -3.27 -20.72
N SER A 847 7.77 -4.49 -20.32
CA SER A 847 8.00 -5.59 -21.26
C SER A 847 6.74 -6.30 -21.73
N GLU A 848 5.61 -6.09 -21.04
CA GLU A 848 4.41 -6.92 -21.17
C GLU A 848 3.31 -6.30 -22.06
N TYR A 849 3.54 -5.13 -22.67
CA TYR A 849 2.57 -4.54 -23.63
C TYR A 849 2.12 -5.51 -24.74
N PRO A 850 2.98 -6.37 -25.33
CA PRO A 850 2.53 -7.35 -26.32
C PRO A 850 1.41 -8.29 -25.83
N ASN A 851 1.29 -8.53 -24.51
CA ASN A 851 0.22 -9.33 -23.94
C ASN A 851 -1.14 -8.64 -24.06
N LEU A 852 -1.21 -7.32 -23.87
CA LEU A 852 -2.43 -6.55 -24.05
C LEU A 852 -2.90 -6.60 -25.51
N PHE A 853 -1.97 -6.46 -26.45
CA PHE A 853 -2.28 -6.59 -27.87
C PHE A 853 -2.74 -8.01 -28.24
N ALA A 854 -2.12 -9.03 -27.64
CA ALA A 854 -2.54 -10.42 -27.83
C ALA A 854 -3.96 -10.66 -27.29
N GLU A 855 -4.28 -10.09 -26.11
CA GLU A 855 -5.60 -10.12 -25.51
C GLU A 855 -6.65 -9.45 -26.43
N LEU A 856 -6.38 -8.23 -26.92
CA LEU A 856 -7.29 -7.52 -27.83
C LEU A 856 -7.48 -8.27 -29.17
N LEU A 857 -6.41 -8.84 -29.73
CA LEU A 857 -6.52 -9.71 -30.91
C LEU A 857 -7.40 -10.93 -30.65
N SER A 858 -7.32 -11.51 -29.45
CA SER A 858 -8.14 -12.66 -29.07
C SER A 858 -9.63 -12.30 -28.99
N ARG A 859 -9.94 -11.03 -28.71
CA ARG A 859 -11.30 -10.45 -28.73
C ARG A 859 -11.79 -10.03 -30.11
N GLY A 860 -10.99 -10.24 -31.15
CA GLY A 860 -11.35 -9.93 -32.53
C GLY A 860 -11.04 -8.49 -32.98
N TRP A 861 -10.16 -7.78 -32.28
CA TRP A 861 -9.64 -6.50 -32.79
C TRP A 861 -8.86 -6.71 -34.09
N ALA A 862 -9.02 -5.79 -35.03
CA ALA A 862 -8.26 -5.80 -36.27
C ALA A 862 -6.82 -5.31 -36.02
N GLU A 863 -5.85 -5.81 -36.78
CA GLU A 863 -4.46 -5.33 -36.65
C GLU A 863 -4.32 -3.83 -36.94
N ALA A 864 -5.08 -3.31 -37.91
CA ALA A 864 -5.13 -1.88 -38.21
C ALA A 864 -5.69 -1.04 -37.05
N ASP A 865 -6.66 -1.58 -36.29
CA ASP A 865 -7.18 -0.95 -35.07
C ASP A 865 -6.11 -0.91 -33.97
N LEU A 866 -5.30 -1.96 -33.88
CA LEU A 866 -4.19 -2.02 -32.92
C LEU A 866 -3.00 -1.14 -33.31
N GLU A 867 -2.73 -0.95 -34.60
CA GLU A 867 -1.77 0.05 -35.07
C GLU A 867 -2.17 1.47 -34.63
N LYS A 868 -3.48 1.77 -34.64
CA LYS A 868 -4.02 3.02 -34.09
C LYS A 868 -3.77 3.16 -32.59
N VAL A 869 -4.10 2.13 -31.81
CA VAL A 869 -3.87 2.08 -30.35
C VAL A 869 -2.38 2.15 -30.01
N ALA A 870 -1.52 1.50 -30.80
CA ALA A 870 -0.07 1.48 -30.58
C ALA A 870 0.51 2.89 -30.61
N GLY A 871 0.16 3.70 -31.61
CA GLY A 871 0.70 5.04 -31.68
C GLY A 871 0.09 5.96 -32.74
N LEU A 872 -0.57 5.44 -33.78
CA LEU A 872 -1.08 6.31 -34.85
C LEU A 872 -2.13 7.30 -34.33
N ASN A 873 -2.92 6.95 -33.31
CA ASN A 873 -3.87 7.88 -32.68
C ASN A 873 -3.17 9.05 -32.01
N LEU A 874 -2.12 8.78 -31.22
CA LEU A 874 -1.36 9.83 -30.58
C LEU A 874 -0.60 10.69 -31.60
N LEU A 875 0.00 10.07 -32.63
CA LEU A 875 0.65 10.81 -33.72
C LEU A 875 -0.32 11.72 -34.46
N ARG A 876 -1.57 11.29 -34.68
CA ARG A 876 -2.63 12.14 -35.25
C ARG A 876 -2.92 13.34 -34.35
N VAL A 877 -3.14 13.10 -33.05
CA VAL A 877 -3.42 14.16 -32.07
C VAL A 877 -2.27 15.16 -31.97
N PHE A 878 -1.03 14.66 -31.91
CA PHE A 878 0.15 15.49 -31.83
C PHE A 878 0.35 16.35 -33.09
N ARG A 879 0.18 15.78 -34.29
CA ARG A 879 0.15 16.56 -35.54
C ARG A 879 -0.98 17.58 -35.56
N GLY A 880 -2.13 17.27 -34.96
CA GLY A 880 -3.24 18.20 -34.80
C GLY A 880 -2.84 19.44 -34.00
N ALA A 881 -2.16 19.26 -32.86
CA ALA A 881 -1.64 20.37 -32.07
C ALA A 881 -0.55 21.17 -32.81
N GLU A 882 0.36 20.50 -33.52
CA GLU A 882 1.36 21.15 -34.36
C GLU A 882 0.73 21.97 -35.50
N ALA A 883 -0.32 21.46 -36.13
CA ALA A 883 -1.05 22.16 -37.18
C ALA A 883 -1.76 23.42 -36.65
N VAL A 884 -2.34 23.35 -35.44
CA VAL A 884 -2.94 24.53 -34.79
C VAL A 884 -1.88 25.58 -34.49
N ARG A 885 -0.71 25.20 -33.95
CA ARG A 885 0.45 26.10 -33.76
C ARG A 885 0.82 26.80 -35.07
N ASP A 886 1.00 26.03 -36.14
CA ASP A 886 1.46 26.56 -37.43
C ASP A 886 0.41 27.50 -38.04
N GLN A 887 -0.88 27.17 -37.90
CA GLN A 887 -1.99 28.02 -38.31
C GLN A 887 -2.05 29.32 -37.51
N MET A 888 -1.97 29.26 -36.17
CA MET A 888 -1.98 30.46 -35.32
C MET A 888 -0.76 31.36 -35.58
N ALA A 889 0.40 30.78 -35.87
CA ALA A 889 1.58 31.53 -36.28
C ALA A 889 1.36 32.21 -37.65
N ALA A 890 0.75 31.52 -38.62
CA ALA A 890 0.40 32.09 -39.92
C ALA A 890 -0.63 33.23 -39.81
N ASP A 891 -1.56 33.13 -38.86
CA ASP A 891 -2.56 34.15 -38.55
C ASP A 891 -1.99 35.33 -37.73
N GLY A 892 -0.70 35.27 -37.37
CA GLY A 892 -0.01 36.33 -36.63
C GLY A 892 -0.42 36.43 -35.16
N VAL A 893 -0.92 35.34 -34.56
CA VAL A 893 -1.26 35.32 -33.13
C VAL A 893 0.02 35.43 -32.31
N ILE A 894 0.12 36.53 -31.56
CA ILE A 894 1.26 36.80 -30.67
C ILE A 894 1.11 36.04 -29.34
N PRO A 895 2.19 35.83 -28.57
CA PRO A 895 2.12 35.20 -27.25
C PRO A 895 1.17 35.93 -26.30
N PHE A 896 0.35 35.18 -25.58
CA PHE A 896 -0.46 35.73 -24.50
C PHE A 896 0.46 36.19 -23.34
N ASP A 897 0.27 37.42 -22.88
CA ASP A 897 1.10 38.10 -21.87
C ASP A 897 0.31 38.57 -20.64
N GLU A 898 -0.94 38.12 -20.52
CA GLU A 898 -1.79 38.35 -19.36
C GLU A 898 -1.18 37.73 -18.10
N TRP A 899 -1.21 38.49 -17.00
CA TRP A 899 -0.85 37.98 -15.68
C TRP A 899 -2.08 37.38 -15.02
N ILE A 900 -1.87 36.35 -14.19
CA ILE A 900 -2.96 35.84 -13.36
C ILE A 900 -3.52 36.97 -12.47
N PRO A 901 -4.84 37.12 -12.35
CA PRO A 901 -5.44 38.08 -11.44
C PRO A 901 -5.02 37.82 -10.00
N GLN A 902 -4.69 38.88 -9.25
CA GLN A 902 -4.34 38.76 -7.83
C GLN A 902 -5.47 38.14 -6.99
N THR A 903 -6.72 38.26 -7.44
CA THR A 903 -7.90 37.66 -6.82
C THR A 903 -7.93 36.14 -6.90
N ASP A 904 -7.26 35.56 -7.90
CA ASP A 904 -7.23 34.12 -8.14
C ASP A 904 -6.08 33.47 -7.34
N LEU A 905 -5.16 34.29 -6.81
CA LEU A 905 -4.08 33.86 -5.92
C LEU A 905 -4.56 33.86 -4.45
N PRO A 906 -4.03 32.96 -3.59
CA PRO A 906 -4.40 32.90 -2.18
C PRO A 906 -4.19 34.24 -1.44
N ALA A 907 -5.15 34.61 -0.58
CA ALA A 907 -5.20 35.91 0.11
C ALA A 907 -4.11 36.12 1.19
N GLU A 908 -3.51 35.04 1.69
CA GLU A 908 -2.37 35.09 2.61
C GLU A 908 -1.08 35.13 1.80
N SER A 909 -0.16 36.04 2.15
CA SER A 909 1.14 36.20 1.51
C SER A 909 1.80 34.84 1.28
N LEU A 910 1.83 34.37 0.03
CA LEU A 910 2.55 33.16 -0.34
C LEU A 910 3.99 33.31 0.19
N PRO A 911 4.43 32.46 1.12
CA PRO A 911 5.67 32.68 1.87
C PRO A 911 6.93 32.70 0.98
N CYS A 912 6.80 32.26 -0.29
CA CYS A 912 7.88 32.18 -1.26
C CYS A 912 7.63 33.01 -2.54
N SER A 913 6.63 33.90 -2.56
CA SER A 913 6.43 34.87 -3.64
C SER A 913 6.56 36.29 -3.12
N THR A 914 7.34 37.14 -3.79
CA THR A 914 7.62 38.52 -3.37
C THR A 914 6.52 39.52 -3.76
N GLY A 915 5.28 39.05 -3.96
CA GLY A 915 4.15 39.78 -4.54
C GLY A 915 3.92 41.21 -4.06
N GLN A 916 4.56 42.19 -4.73
CA GLN A 916 4.07 43.55 -4.90
C GLN A 916 4.10 43.89 -6.38
N PHE A 917 3.07 43.51 -7.12
CA PHE A 917 2.89 44.00 -8.48
C PHE A 917 1.76 45.03 -8.47
N LYS A 918 2.14 46.30 -8.22
CA LYS A 918 1.21 47.41 -8.48
C LYS A 918 0.87 47.35 -9.96
N SER A 919 -0.42 47.21 -10.26
CA SER A 919 -0.95 47.42 -11.61
C SER A 919 -0.48 48.81 -12.08
N VAL A 920 0.55 48.86 -12.91
CA VAL A 920 0.82 50.07 -13.68
C VAL A 920 -0.24 50.07 -14.76
N LYS A 921 -1.31 50.82 -14.54
CA LYS A 921 -2.15 51.25 -15.67
C LYS A 921 -1.20 51.99 -16.59
N LEU A 922 -0.80 51.36 -17.69
CA LEU A 922 -0.28 52.09 -18.83
C LEU A 922 -1.43 52.99 -19.27
N SER A 923 -1.33 54.28 -18.94
CA SER A 923 -2.20 55.29 -19.51
C SER A 923 -1.96 55.26 -21.02
N THR A 924 -2.99 54.87 -21.76
CA THR A 924 -3.07 55.17 -23.19
C THR A 924 -3.19 56.69 -23.32
N GLU A 925 -2.05 57.36 -23.55
CA GLU A 925 -1.99 58.66 -24.23
C GLU A 925 -1.75 58.45 -25.72
#